data_AF-A0A5Q3Q7Y9-F1
#
_entry.id   AF-A0A5Q3Q7Y9-F1
#
_cell.length_a   1.000
_cell.length_b   1.000
_cell.length_c   1.000
_cell.angle_alpha   90.00
_cell.angle_beta   90.00
_cell.angle_gamma   90.00
#
_symmetry.space_group_name_H-M   'P 1'
#
loop_
_entity.id
_entity.type
_entity.pdbx_description
1 polymer ?
#
loop_
_entity_poly.entity_id
_entity_poly.type
_entity_poly.pdbx_seq_one_letter_code
_entity_poly.pdbx_strand_id
1 'polypeptide(L)'
;MARLLRRHWLLALLVLGGATLRVITQLAYQPALLYIDSFRYLEDLGVFYPGGINPIGYEVLMLGPLMLLAPFAGDFAFVVGAQHLIGILLGVAIYVLLRRLGVRNWLAALACAPVLLDAYQVQIEHMIMSDLLFQVLLLGAVALLTWWGPPGPKVAALAGLVLGLSVLVRLVGLTLIVPAVVFVLVAAGMRPKGGWLRRIGTAAALTAAFLAVVVGYGFYTLSTTGNFALSGTTGSVVYGRTAVVADCAALDLTPEEEIVCPDEPVEERQERGIDFYIHVFAYPGVLESLPEGFDYAAAQSSFAKKVVLNQPGDVVSGVVRDFLKGFAPTRTQSPGDVPLDRWQFQLQYPFHDIPEWYVMEYLERYDDGELYVDVELASWLRSYQLSYGYTPGTVLGVLLLASVAAMLGVGRARRSGLRAACLLPAGLATTVLSTAAAMEFSWRYQLPALVLLPIAGALGLTAIFGRRPDDAGGESAEASSVTPTGRPARAAPKESDMTATFPDEVDRTALDDYAERYGDQGFAPVVVLIAAYNEEAAIADVLDGMPSTSCGLDVDTLVVVDGASDDTADVAKQHNAYTCVVPTNRGQGAALRLGYRLAGERGAKYVVTTDADGQYDIAELPSLLQPLIDDEADFVTGSRRLGRSETTDGLRKAGTYVFAWVVSALTGQTVTDTSFGFRGMKVEVANTVRLEQNQYQSSELLVGVLAHGYRVLEKPMTMLERSAGESKKGNNILYGYRYTKVVLGTLWRERREESRRAQDRVDDNVSAATAGSTGHH
;
A
#
# COMPACT_ATOMS: atom_id res chain seq x y z
N MET A 1 -12.14 25.27 11.94
CA MET A 1 -12.76 24.06 11.36
C MET A 1 -12.36 23.80 9.89
N ALA A 2 -12.63 24.72 8.94
CA ALA A 2 -12.40 24.50 7.50
C ALA A 2 -10.95 24.17 7.07
N ARG A 3 -9.93 24.71 7.76
CA ARG A 3 -8.51 24.40 7.48
C ARG A 3 -8.12 22.98 7.94
N LEU A 4 -8.73 22.49 9.01
CA LEU A 4 -8.49 21.15 9.57
C LEU A 4 -9.18 20.09 8.69
N LEU A 5 -10.42 20.37 8.27
CA LEU A 5 -11.15 19.59 7.26
C LEU A 5 -10.39 19.52 5.94
N ARG A 6 -9.86 20.64 5.41
CA ARG A 6 -9.03 20.62 4.19
C ARG A 6 -7.75 19.79 4.34
N ARG A 7 -7.16 19.70 5.53
CA ARG A 7 -5.93 18.92 5.77
C ARG A 7 -6.19 17.42 5.94
N HIS A 8 -7.37 17.06 6.43
CA HIS A 8 -7.75 15.69 6.80
C HIS A 8 -9.00 15.21 6.06
N TRP A 9 -9.27 15.78 4.88
CA TRP A 9 -10.49 15.54 4.12
C TRP A 9 -10.67 14.05 3.78
N LEU A 10 -9.58 13.35 3.46
CA LEU A 10 -9.63 11.93 3.14
C LEU A 10 -10.06 11.09 4.35
N LEU A 11 -9.56 11.41 5.54
CA LEU A 11 -10.04 10.75 6.77
C LEU A 11 -11.52 11.04 7.01
N ALA A 12 -11.94 12.30 6.87
CA ALA A 12 -13.34 12.69 7.08
C ALA A 12 -14.28 11.95 6.12
N LEU A 13 -13.88 11.78 4.85
CA LEU A 13 -14.63 11.03 3.85
C LEU A 13 -14.72 9.54 4.20
N LEU A 14 -13.62 8.93 4.66
CA LEU A 14 -13.62 7.51 5.08
C LEU A 14 -14.46 7.29 6.34
N VAL A 15 -14.39 8.19 7.31
CA VAL A 15 -15.22 8.13 8.54
C VAL A 15 -16.68 8.30 8.19
N LEU A 16 -17.03 9.24 7.30
CA LEU A 16 -18.40 9.40 6.84
C LEU A 16 -18.91 8.15 6.13
N GLY A 17 -18.16 7.59 5.18
CA GLY A 17 -18.52 6.35 4.50
C GLY A 17 -18.68 5.18 5.47
N GLY A 18 -17.75 5.01 6.42
CA GLY A 18 -17.83 3.96 7.43
C GLY A 18 -18.99 4.12 8.41
N ALA A 19 -19.33 5.36 8.78
CA ALA A 19 -20.52 5.65 9.59
C ALA A 19 -21.80 5.36 8.81
N THR A 20 -21.88 5.74 7.54
CA THR A 20 -23.02 5.43 6.67
C THR A 20 -23.24 3.92 6.55
N LEU A 21 -22.19 3.13 6.33
CA LEU A 21 -22.30 1.66 6.26
C LEU A 21 -22.89 1.06 7.55
N ARG A 22 -22.44 1.55 8.71
CA ARG A 22 -22.92 1.08 10.02
C ARG A 22 -24.37 1.47 10.28
N VAL A 23 -24.77 2.69 9.90
CA VAL A 23 -26.18 3.13 9.96
C VAL A 23 -27.06 2.29 9.02
N ILE A 24 -26.62 2.05 7.78
CA ILE A 24 -27.37 1.19 6.86
C ILE A 24 -27.50 -0.22 7.45
N THR A 25 -26.44 -0.75 8.07
CA THR A 25 -26.49 -2.08 8.70
C THR A 25 -27.49 -2.12 9.87
N GLN A 26 -27.50 -1.10 10.72
CA GLN A 26 -28.47 -0.96 11.83
C GLN A 26 -29.93 -0.87 11.36
N LEU A 27 -30.16 -0.30 10.18
CA LEU A 27 -31.50 -0.21 9.58
C LEU A 27 -31.87 -1.49 8.83
N ALA A 28 -30.89 -2.18 8.26
CA ALA A 28 -31.08 -3.39 7.48
C ALA A 28 -31.40 -4.62 8.33
N TYR A 29 -30.79 -4.72 9.51
CA TYR A 29 -30.95 -5.84 10.43
C TYR A 29 -31.34 -5.31 11.80
N GLN A 30 -32.49 -5.78 12.29
CA GLN A 30 -32.96 -5.46 13.63
C GLN A 30 -33.43 -6.74 14.33
N PRO A 31 -32.92 -7.02 15.54
CA PRO A 31 -31.88 -6.29 16.26
C PRO A 31 -30.49 -6.83 15.85
N ALA A 32 -29.60 -7.17 16.78
CA ALA A 32 -28.29 -7.72 16.45
C ALA A 32 -28.37 -9.06 15.72
N LEU A 33 -27.35 -9.34 14.90
CA LEU A 33 -27.13 -10.68 14.35
C LEU A 33 -26.55 -11.60 15.44
N LEU A 34 -27.20 -12.73 15.71
CA LEU A 34 -26.76 -13.69 16.70
C LEU A 34 -26.08 -14.90 16.05
N TYR A 35 -24.89 -15.24 16.54
CA TYR A 35 -24.12 -16.42 16.12
C TYR A 35 -24.01 -17.42 17.28
N ILE A 36 -23.58 -18.65 17.03
CA ILE A 36 -23.47 -19.70 18.07
C ILE A 36 -22.68 -19.25 19.31
N ASP A 37 -21.64 -18.44 19.11
CA ASP A 37 -20.87 -17.87 20.21
C ASP A 37 -21.59 -16.73 20.96
N SER A 38 -22.51 -16.02 20.31
CA SER A 38 -23.29 -14.95 20.94
C SER A 38 -24.10 -15.50 22.12
N PHE A 39 -24.73 -16.67 21.94
CA PHE A 39 -25.48 -17.33 23.00
C PHE A 39 -24.61 -17.67 24.20
N ARG A 40 -23.38 -18.16 23.98
CA ARG A 40 -22.43 -18.45 25.07
C ARG A 40 -22.15 -17.20 25.92
N TYR A 41 -21.93 -16.05 25.26
CA TYR A 41 -21.71 -14.78 25.97
C TYR A 41 -22.95 -14.26 26.70
N LEU A 42 -24.14 -14.54 26.17
CA LEU A 42 -25.40 -14.13 26.79
C LEU A 42 -25.78 -15.03 27.97
N GLU A 43 -25.52 -16.34 27.87
CA GLU A 43 -25.69 -17.32 28.95
C GLU A 43 -24.80 -16.99 30.16
N ASP A 44 -23.55 -16.63 29.90
CA ASP A 44 -22.58 -16.30 30.94
C ASP A 44 -22.72 -14.86 31.48
N LEU A 45 -23.64 -14.06 30.92
CA LEU A 45 -23.81 -12.66 31.30
C LEU A 45 -24.27 -12.53 32.76
N GLY A 46 -23.41 -11.96 33.61
CA GLY A 46 -23.68 -11.79 35.05
C GLY A 46 -23.34 -13.01 35.91
N VAL A 47 -23.13 -14.18 35.31
CA VAL A 47 -22.59 -15.39 35.97
C VAL A 47 -21.07 -15.39 35.90
N PHE A 48 -20.52 -15.01 34.73
CA PHE A 48 -19.09 -14.99 34.41
C PHE A 48 -18.40 -16.32 34.67
N TYR A 49 -19.01 -17.43 34.25
CA TYR A 49 -18.49 -18.77 34.50
C TYR A 49 -17.26 -19.08 33.61
N PRO A 50 -16.08 -19.39 34.16
CA PRO A 50 -14.85 -19.58 33.37
C PRO A 50 -14.67 -21.00 32.80
N GLY A 51 -15.66 -21.89 32.99
CA GLY A 51 -15.59 -23.28 32.50
C GLY A 51 -16.09 -23.45 31.06
N GLY A 52 -16.57 -22.40 30.40
CA GLY A 52 -16.97 -22.43 29.00
C GLY A 52 -15.81 -22.54 28.02
N ILE A 53 -16.13 -22.71 26.73
CA ILE A 53 -15.15 -22.72 25.62
C ILE A 53 -14.51 -21.33 25.47
N ASN A 54 -15.33 -20.28 25.57
CA ASN A 54 -14.90 -18.90 25.47
C ASN A 54 -14.50 -18.38 26.86
N PRO A 55 -13.41 -17.60 26.97
CA PRO A 55 -13.10 -16.91 28.22
C PRO A 55 -14.01 -15.68 28.42
N ILE A 56 -14.18 -15.27 29.68
CA ILE A 56 -15.23 -14.32 30.13
C ILE A 56 -14.96 -12.83 29.87
N GLY A 57 -13.85 -12.50 29.20
CA GLY A 57 -13.35 -11.14 29.13
C GLY A 57 -14.22 -10.22 28.27
N TYR A 58 -14.98 -10.76 27.31
CA TYR A 58 -15.88 -9.95 26.49
C TYR A 58 -17.09 -9.46 27.32
N GLU A 59 -17.64 -10.37 28.10
CA GLU A 59 -18.75 -10.18 29.02
C GLU A 59 -18.37 -9.17 30.10
N VAL A 60 -17.19 -9.32 30.71
CA VAL A 60 -16.74 -8.44 31.79
C VAL A 60 -16.37 -7.04 31.28
N LEU A 61 -15.66 -6.95 30.14
CA LEU A 61 -15.07 -5.68 29.70
C LEU A 61 -15.97 -4.88 28.75
N MET A 62 -16.95 -5.50 28.10
CA MET A 62 -17.76 -4.83 27.08
C MET A 62 -19.25 -5.17 27.15
N LEU A 63 -19.65 -6.43 26.95
CA LEU A 63 -21.07 -6.77 26.83
C LEU A 63 -21.84 -6.49 28.13
N GLY A 64 -21.34 -6.93 29.28
CA GLY A 64 -21.94 -6.69 30.59
C GLY A 64 -22.10 -5.19 30.91
N PRO A 65 -21.05 -4.36 30.83
CA PRO A 65 -21.17 -2.93 31.01
C PRO A 65 -22.18 -2.26 30.07
N LEU A 66 -22.24 -2.65 28.79
CA LEU A 66 -23.21 -2.11 27.85
C LEU A 66 -24.64 -2.54 28.19
N MET A 67 -24.83 -3.80 28.58
CA MET A 67 -26.12 -4.34 29.04
C MET A 67 -26.57 -3.78 30.40
N LEU A 68 -25.65 -3.35 31.27
CA LEU A 68 -26.03 -2.69 32.54
C LEU A 68 -26.52 -1.27 32.34
N LEU A 69 -26.12 -0.61 31.26
CA LEU A 69 -26.65 0.70 30.86
C LEU A 69 -28.06 0.57 30.23
N ALA A 70 -28.54 -0.67 30.05
CA ALA A 70 -29.79 -0.98 29.39
C ALA A 70 -31.09 -0.45 30.01
N PRO A 71 -31.24 -0.27 31.33
CA PRO A 71 -32.49 0.25 31.91
C PRO A 71 -32.90 1.64 31.40
N PHE A 72 -32.02 2.34 30.67
CA PHE A 72 -32.27 3.63 30.06
C PHE A 72 -32.25 3.63 28.51
N ALA A 73 -31.82 2.52 27.87
CA ALA A 73 -31.63 2.44 26.41
C ALA A 73 -31.31 1.04 25.81
N GLY A 74 -31.19 -0.06 26.56
CA GLY A 74 -30.42 -1.24 26.11
C GLY A 74 -31.25 -2.46 25.74
N ASP A 75 -31.56 -2.47 24.48
CA ASP A 75 -31.77 -3.65 23.64
C ASP A 75 -30.44 -4.07 22.98
N PHE A 76 -30.45 -5.11 22.15
CA PHE A 76 -29.27 -5.44 21.36
C PHE A 76 -28.91 -4.32 20.36
N ALA A 77 -29.88 -3.50 19.95
CA ALA A 77 -29.64 -2.37 19.05
C ALA A 77 -28.67 -1.34 19.66
N PHE A 78 -28.77 -1.04 20.95
CA PHE A 78 -27.81 -0.18 21.66
C PHE A 78 -26.41 -0.79 21.73
N VAL A 79 -26.31 -2.09 22.07
CA VAL A 79 -25.02 -2.79 22.14
C VAL A 79 -24.32 -2.71 20.79
N VAL A 80 -25.03 -3.00 19.71
CA VAL A 80 -24.50 -2.92 18.35
C VAL A 80 -24.17 -1.48 17.94
N GLY A 81 -25.00 -0.50 18.28
CA GLY A 81 -24.70 0.91 18.06
C GLY A 81 -23.40 1.35 18.75
N ALA A 82 -23.16 0.89 19.98
CA ALA A 82 -21.92 1.12 20.71
C ALA A 82 -20.73 0.40 20.04
N GLN A 83 -20.90 -0.84 19.59
CA GLN A 83 -19.88 -1.57 18.82
C GLN A 83 -19.50 -0.84 17.53
N HIS A 84 -20.49 -0.39 16.75
CA HIS A 84 -20.27 0.41 15.54
C HIS A 84 -19.49 1.70 15.83
N LEU A 85 -19.83 2.41 16.91
CA LEU A 85 -19.10 3.60 17.32
C LEU A 85 -17.65 3.27 17.70
N ILE A 86 -17.42 2.18 18.44
CA ILE A 86 -16.08 1.70 18.80
C ILE A 86 -15.28 1.33 17.54
N GLY A 87 -15.90 0.70 16.54
CA GLY A 87 -15.26 0.41 15.24
C GLY A 87 -14.81 1.66 14.48
N ILE A 88 -15.64 2.72 14.48
CA ILE A 88 -15.25 4.03 13.91
C ILE A 88 -14.09 4.64 14.69
N LEU A 89 -14.17 4.63 16.03
CA LEU A 89 -13.12 5.15 16.91
C LEU A 89 -11.80 4.36 16.75
N LEU A 90 -11.86 3.06 16.52
CA LEU A 90 -10.71 2.22 16.21
C LEU A 90 -10.01 2.70 14.92
N GLY A 91 -10.77 2.94 13.85
CA GLY A 91 -10.24 3.53 12.61
C GLY A 91 -9.60 4.90 12.83
N VAL A 92 -10.24 5.78 13.60
CA VAL A 92 -9.67 7.11 13.95
C VAL A 92 -8.41 6.97 14.80
N ALA A 93 -8.36 6.03 15.74
CA ALA A 93 -7.20 5.79 16.59
C ALA A 93 -5.99 5.30 15.77
N ILE A 94 -6.20 4.45 14.75
CA ILE A 94 -5.16 4.06 13.78
C ILE A 94 -4.59 5.30 13.10
N TYR A 95 -5.46 6.19 12.60
CA TYR A 95 -5.04 7.43 11.97
C TYR A 95 -4.15 8.26 12.89
N VAL A 96 -4.62 8.50 14.12
CA VAL A 96 -3.93 9.31 15.11
C VAL A 96 -2.57 8.71 15.45
N LEU A 97 -2.50 7.39 15.67
CA LEU A 97 -1.25 6.67 15.93
C LEU A 97 -0.26 6.83 14.77
N LEU A 98 -0.69 6.61 13.53
CA LEU A 98 0.19 6.72 12.37
C LEU A 98 0.68 8.15 12.17
N ARG A 99 -0.19 9.15 12.37
CA ARG A 99 0.21 10.57 12.34
C ARG A 99 1.23 10.90 13.43
N ARG A 100 1.04 10.36 14.63
CA ARG A 100 1.97 10.50 15.76
C ARG A 100 3.36 9.92 15.44
N LEU A 101 3.39 8.82 14.68
CA LEU A 101 4.59 8.14 14.22
C LEU A 101 5.18 8.72 12.92
N GLY A 102 4.67 9.86 12.44
CA GLY A 102 5.24 10.60 11.30
C GLY A 102 4.77 10.15 9.92
N VAL A 103 3.79 9.25 9.83
CA VAL A 103 3.19 8.82 8.55
C VAL A 103 2.41 9.97 7.92
N ARG A 104 2.55 10.17 6.60
CA ARG A 104 1.85 11.23 5.85
C ARG A 104 0.34 11.13 5.98
N ASN A 105 -0.37 12.26 5.98
CA ASN A 105 -1.81 12.33 6.23
C ASN A 105 -2.65 11.45 5.31
N TRP A 106 -2.37 11.47 4.00
CA TRP A 106 -3.11 10.64 3.04
C TRP A 106 -2.88 9.15 3.28
N LEU A 107 -1.64 8.74 3.56
CA LEU A 107 -1.29 7.33 3.80
C LEU A 107 -1.86 6.82 5.13
N ALA A 108 -1.80 7.66 6.17
CA ALA A 108 -2.44 7.36 7.45
C ALA A 108 -3.96 7.23 7.29
N ALA A 109 -4.61 8.05 6.47
CA ALA A 109 -6.03 7.94 6.20
C ALA A 109 -6.36 6.63 5.45
N LEU A 110 -5.61 6.30 4.39
CA LEU A 110 -5.79 5.03 3.66
C LEU A 110 -5.63 3.80 4.56
N ALA A 111 -4.71 3.84 5.52
CA ALA A 111 -4.52 2.73 6.46
C ALA A 111 -5.73 2.49 7.39
N CYS A 112 -6.65 3.46 7.50
CA CYS A 112 -7.88 3.31 8.28
C CYS A 112 -9.03 2.72 7.46
N ALA A 113 -8.94 2.76 6.12
CA ALA A 113 -10.00 2.32 5.23
C ALA A 113 -10.42 0.85 5.46
N PRO A 114 -9.51 -0.11 5.72
CA PRO A 114 -9.90 -1.50 5.99
C PRO A 114 -10.85 -1.65 7.19
N VAL A 115 -10.61 -0.93 8.29
CA VAL A 115 -11.50 -0.99 9.47
C VAL A 115 -12.81 -0.24 9.23
N LEU A 116 -12.73 0.90 8.52
CA LEU A 116 -13.89 1.76 8.31
C LEU A 116 -14.85 1.21 7.25
N LEU A 117 -14.35 0.55 6.20
CA LEU A 117 -15.12 0.23 5.00
C LEU A 117 -15.26 -1.26 4.69
N ASP A 118 -14.48 -2.16 5.31
CA ASP A 118 -14.63 -3.59 5.04
C ASP A 118 -15.96 -4.11 5.59
N ALA A 119 -16.84 -4.60 4.72
CA ALA A 119 -18.17 -5.04 5.07
C ALA A 119 -18.18 -6.23 6.05
N TYR A 120 -17.13 -7.06 6.07
CA TYR A 120 -17.01 -8.16 7.03
C TYR A 120 -16.64 -7.65 8.42
N GLN A 121 -15.88 -6.55 8.49
CA GLN A 121 -15.67 -5.82 9.73
C GLN A 121 -16.97 -5.15 10.21
N VAL A 122 -17.73 -4.54 9.31
CA VAL A 122 -19.04 -3.94 9.67
C VAL A 122 -20.02 -4.99 10.15
N GLN A 123 -20.07 -6.16 9.50
CA GLN A 123 -20.96 -7.24 9.91
C GLN A 123 -20.58 -7.81 11.29
N ILE A 124 -19.29 -8.03 11.58
CA ILE A 124 -18.89 -8.56 12.90
C ILE A 124 -19.21 -7.56 14.02
N GLU A 125 -19.15 -6.25 13.74
CA GLU A 125 -19.55 -5.21 14.69
C GLU A 125 -21.06 -5.20 14.92
N HIS A 126 -21.84 -5.75 13.99
CA HIS A 126 -23.28 -5.93 14.09
C HIS A 126 -23.69 -7.24 14.77
N MET A 127 -22.71 -8.10 15.10
CA MET A 127 -22.92 -9.33 15.87
C MET A 127 -22.52 -9.14 17.34
N ILE A 128 -23.14 -9.87 18.25
CA ILE A 128 -22.71 -9.92 19.66
C ILE A 128 -21.47 -10.81 19.75
N MET A 129 -20.30 -10.21 19.49
CA MET A 129 -19.04 -10.92 19.32
C MET A 129 -17.82 -10.20 19.91
N SER A 130 -16.84 -10.98 20.36
CA SER A 130 -15.62 -10.51 21.05
C SER A 130 -14.54 -9.91 20.14
N ASP A 131 -14.67 -10.08 18.83
CA ASP A 131 -13.66 -9.74 17.82
C ASP A 131 -13.27 -8.25 17.84
N LEU A 132 -14.24 -7.34 17.97
CA LEU A 132 -13.99 -5.90 18.01
C LEU A 132 -13.18 -5.51 19.26
N LEU A 133 -13.57 -6.00 20.43
CA LEU A 133 -12.85 -5.73 21.68
C LEU A 133 -11.41 -6.23 21.59
N PHE A 134 -11.21 -7.42 21.03
CA PHE A 134 -9.88 -7.99 20.83
C PHE A 134 -9.03 -7.06 19.95
N GLN A 135 -9.55 -6.59 18.81
CA GLN A 135 -8.87 -5.62 17.94
C GLN A 135 -8.49 -4.31 18.65
N VAL A 136 -9.38 -3.77 19.48
CA VAL A 136 -9.13 -2.56 20.29
C VAL A 136 -7.95 -2.78 21.24
N LEU A 137 -7.90 -3.93 21.93
CA LEU A 137 -6.80 -4.27 22.83
C LEU A 137 -5.47 -4.41 22.06
N LEU A 138 -5.49 -4.99 20.86
CA LEU A 138 -4.28 -5.09 20.02
C LEU A 138 -3.77 -3.71 19.61
N LEU A 139 -4.66 -2.80 19.16
CA LEU A 139 -4.26 -1.42 18.85
C LEU A 139 -3.73 -0.70 20.10
N GLY A 140 -4.36 -0.91 21.26
CA GLY A 140 -3.91 -0.37 22.54
C GLY A 140 -2.49 -0.81 22.90
N ALA A 141 -2.17 -2.09 22.75
CA ALA A 141 -0.83 -2.63 22.96
C ALA A 141 0.19 -2.02 21.98
N VAL A 142 -0.15 -1.92 20.70
CA VAL A 142 0.71 -1.26 19.69
C VAL A 142 0.96 0.19 20.04
N ALA A 143 -0.08 0.94 20.41
CA ALA A 143 0.03 2.34 20.78
C ALA A 143 0.94 2.52 22.01
N LEU A 144 0.69 1.79 23.09
CA LEU A 144 1.49 1.87 24.32
C LEU A 144 2.99 1.62 24.05
N LEU A 145 3.30 0.62 23.25
CA LEU A 145 4.69 0.20 22.99
C LEU A 145 5.41 1.09 21.97
N THR A 146 4.71 1.92 21.19
CA THR A 146 5.33 2.71 20.10
C THR A 146 5.21 4.23 20.27
N TRP A 147 4.24 4.73 21.03
CA TRP A 147 3.85 6.15 21.03
C TRP A 147 4.94 7.13 21.48
N TRP A 148 5.77 6.73 22.44
CA TRP A 148 6.80 7.57 23.06
C TRP A 148 8.24 7.14 22.72
N GLY A 149 8.43 6.29 21.71
CA GLY A 149 9.72 5.69 21.40
C GLY A 149 9.95 4.39 22.18
N PRO A 150 11.22 4.00 22.47
CA PRO A 150 11.50 2.75 23.18
C PRO A 150 10.79 2.72 24.55
N PRO A 151 9.95 1.71 24.83
CA PRO A 151 9.11 1.69 26.02
C PRO A 151 9.97 1.55 27.29
N GLY A 152 9.57 2.26 28.36
CA GLY A 152 10.11 2.03 29.70
C GLY A 152 9.35 0.90 30.43
N PRO A 153 9.88 0.37 31.54
CA PRO A 153 9.28 -0.77 32.26
C PRO A 153 7.81 -0.57 32.65
N LYS A 154 7.42 0.65 33.06
CA LYS A 154 6.03 0.96 33.44
C LYS A 154 5.06 0.85 32.26
N VAL A 155 5.44 1.42 31.12
CA VAL A 155 4.61 1.37 29.90
C VAL A 155 4.57 -0.05 29.35
N ALA A 156 5.70 -0.76 29.42
CA ALA A 156 5.79 -2.15 29.01
C ALA A 156 4.93 -3.07 29.90
N ALA A 157 4.89 -2.84 31.22
CA ALA A 157 3.99 -3.53 32.13
C ALA A 157 2.51 -3.24 31.79
N LEU A 158 2.15 -1.98 31.53
CA LEU A 158 0.78 -1.64 31.11
C LEU A 158 0.40 -2.32 29.79
N ALA A 159 1.30 -2.37 28.81
CA ALA A 159 1.09 -3.11 27.57
C ALA A 159 0.96 -4.63 27.82
N GLY A 160 1.73 -5.16 28.78
CA GLY A 160 1.59 -6.55 29.26
C GLY A 160 0.21 -6.84 29.85
N LEU A 161 -0.33 -5.93 30.66
CA LEU A 161 -1.71 -6.04 31.17
C LEU A 161 -2.74 -6.05 30.04
N VAL A 162 -2.62 -5.13 29.06
CA VAL A 162 -3.53 -5.05 27.90
C VAL A 162 -3.47 -6.33 27.06
N LEU A 163 -2.27 -6.86 26.79
CA LEU A 163 -2.11 -8.13 26.09
C LEU A 163 -2.65 -9.31 26.93
N GLY A 164 -2.50 -9.27 28.25
CA GLY A 164 -3.06 -10.26 29.17
C GLY A 164 -4.59 -10.27 29.09
N LEU A 165 -5.23 -9.08 29.16
CA LEU A 165 -6.68 -8.93 28.98
C LEU A 165 -7.14 -9.43 27.61
N SER A 166 -6.33 -9.29 26.56
CA SER A 166 -6.67 -9.83 25.24
C SER A 166 -6.80 -11.35 25.24
N VAL A 167 -6.09 -12.08 26.11
CA VAL A 167 -6.22 -13.54 26.29
C VAL A 167 -7.58 -13.89 26.87
N LEU A 168 -8.07 -13.08 27.81
CA LEU A 168 -9.39 -13.23 28.42
C LEU A 168 -10.52 -12.90 27.44
N VAL A 169 -10.23 -12.23 26.32
CA VAL A 169 -11.21 -11.99 25.26
C VAL A 169 -11.13 -13.08 24.19
N ARG A 170 -9.91 -13.48 23.79
CA ARG A 170 -9.67 -14.59 22.87
C ARG A 170 -8.36 -15.30 23.21
N LEU A 171 -8.41 -16.62 23.35
CA LEU A 171 -7.25 -17.45 23.74
C LEU A 171 -6.04 -17.34 22.80
N VAL A 172 -6.26 -17.07 21.51
CA VAL A 172 -5.17 -16.84 20.53
C VAL A 172 -4.24 -15.69 20.95
N GLY A 173 -4.73 -14.78 21.80
CA GLY A 173 -3.97 -13.70 22.43
C GLY A 173 -2.75 -14.19 23.22
N LEU A 174 -2.76 -15.45 23.70
CA LEU A 174 -1.67 -16.04 24.49
C LEU A 174 -0.32 -15.98 23.77
N THR A 175 -0.34 -16.15 22.44
CA THR A 175 0.87 -16.16 21.60
C THR A 175 1.45 -14.77 21.32
N LEU A 176 0.65 -13.72 21.50
CA LEU A 176 1.01 -12.34 21.14
C LEU A 176 2.07 -11.71 22.05
N ILE A 177 2.32 -12.32 23.21
CA ILE A 177 3.40 -11.91 24.10
C ILE A 177 4.77 -12.04 23.43
N VAL A 178 4.95 -13.01 22.54
CA VAL A 178 6.22 -13.29 21.86
C VAL A 178 6.67 -12.12 20.97
N PRO A 179 5.91 -11.68 19.95
CA PRO A 179 6.30 -10.53 19.14
C PRO A 179 6.43 -9.24 19.96
N ALA A 180 5.66 -9.07 21.04
CA ALA A 180 5.78 -7.92 21.94
C ALA A 180 7.11 -7.90 22.72
N VAL A 181 7.52 -9.04 23.29
CA VAL A 181 8.83 -9.19 23.96
C VAL A 181 9.97 -8.97 22.97
N VAL A 182 9.91 -9.59 21.79
CA VAL A 182 10.93 -9.43 20.75
C VAL A 182 11.03 -7.96 20.32
N PHE A 183 9.90 -7.27 20.15
CA PHE A 183 9.89 -5.83 19.89
C PHE A 183 10.61 -5.05 21.00
N VAL A 184 10.28 -5.26 22.28
CA VAL A 184 10.94 -4.54 23.40
C VAL A 184 12.45 -4.78 23.43
N LEU A 185 12.89 -6.01 23.14
CA LEU A 185 14.31 -6.36 23.10
C LEU A 185 15.05 -5.70 21.94
N VAL A 186 14.38 -5.42 20.81
CA VAL A 186 14.98 -4.88 19.57
C VAL A 186 14.76 -3.36 19.39
N ALA A 187 13.72 -2.79 19.98
CA ALA A 187 13.21 -1.43 19.71
C ALA A 187 14.21 -0.27 19.91
N ALA A 188 15.29 -0.47 20.65
CA ALA A 188 16.33 0.54 20.87
C ALA A 188 17.59 0.37 19.99
N GLY A 189 17.53 -0.43 18.91
CA GLY A 189 18.63 -0.67 17.96
C GLY A 189 19.66 -1.73 18.41
N MET A 190 20.60 -2.14 17.57
CA MET A 190 21.57 -3.22 17.88
C MET A 190 22.76 -2.79 18.79
N ARG A 191 22.96 -1.49 19.02
CA ARG A 191 24.02 -0.94 19.89
C ARG A 191 23.43 0.10 20.86
N PRO A 192 23.06 -0.28 22.10
CA PRO A 192 22.31 0.59 23.00
C PRO A 192 23.19 1.61 23.73
N LYS A 193 22.67 2.83 23.91
CA LYS A 193 23.22 3.85 24.84
C LYS A 193 22.92 3.55 26.34
N GLY A 194 22.05 2.57 26.65
CA GLY A 194 21.57 2.27 28.02
C GLY A 194 21.70 0.80 28.47
N GLY A 195 22.47 -0.03 27.76
CA GLY A 195 22.78 -1.43 28.12
C GLY A 195 21.64 -2.45 27.93
N TRP A 196 22.00 -3.74 27.87
CA TRP A 196 21.07 -4.87 27.70
C TRP A 196 20.18 -5.12 28.93
N LEU A 197 20.71 -4.87 30.13
CA LEU A 197 19.99 -5.09 31.41
C LEU A 197 18.67 -4.32 31.48
N ARG A 198 18.62 -3.07 31.00
CA ARG A 198 17.39 -2.29 30.97
C ARG A 198 16.33 -2.87 30.05
N ARG A 199 16.73 -3.45 28.91
CA ARG A 199 15.79 -4.10 27.97
C ARG A 199 15.23 -5.38 28.56
N ILE A 200 16.10 -6.20 29.15
CA ILE A 200 15.69 -7.42 29.85
C ILE A 200 14.72 -7.07 30.99
N GLY A 201 15.02 -6.05 31.80
CA GLY A 201 14.10 -5.58 32.85
C GLY A 201 12.77 -5.05 32.31
N THR A 202 12.77 -4.38 31.16
CA THR A 202 11.55 -3.89 30.50
C THR A 202 10.71 -5.03 29.92
N ALA A 203 11.35 -6.00 29.27
CA ALA A 203 10.70 -7.21 28.76
C ALA A 203 10.16 -8.06 29.92
N ALA A 204 10.91 -8.21 31.01
CA ALA A 204 10.47 -8.90 32.22
C ALA A 204 9.26 -8.21 32.85
N ALA A 205 9.22 -6.87 32.89
CA ALA A 205 8.06 -6.14 33.39
C ALA A 205 6.81 -6.37 32.52
N LEU A 206 6.97 -6.38 31.20
CA LEU A 206 5.90 -6.70 30.25
C LEU A 206 5.40 -8.14 30.44
N THR A 207 6.30 -9.11 30.50
CA THR A 207 5.96 -10.52 30.68
C THR A 207 5.33 -10.78 32.04
N ALA A 208 5.86 -10.18 33.12
CA ALA A 208 5.32 -10.36 34.47
C ALA A 208 3.89 -9.81 34.57
N ALA A 209 3.62 -8.64 33.99
CA ALA A 209 2.28 -8.07 33.97
C ALA A 209 1.30 -8.89 33.12
N PHE A 210 1.75 -9.39 31.97
CA PHE A 210 0.97 -10.32 31.15
C PHE A 210 0.62 -11.61 31.91
N LEU A 211 1.62 -12.25 32.52
CA LEU A 211 1.43 -13.46 33.30
C LEU A 211 0.55 -13.23 34.53
N ALA A 212 0.62 -12.06 35.18
CA ALA A 212 -0.25 -11.76 36.31
C ALA A 212 -1.74 -11.84 35.94
N VAL A 213 -2.12 -11.38 34.74
CA VAL A 213 -3.50 -11.48 34.25
C VAL A 213 -3.84 -12.93 33.87
N VAL A 214 -3.00 -13.59 33.08
CA VAL A 214 -3.27 -14.95 32.58
C VAL A 214 -3.30 -15.97 33.72
N VAL A 215 -2.31 -15.96 34.60
CA VAL A 215 -2.22 -16.85 35.76
C VAL A 215 -3.30 -16.51 36.79
N GLY A 216 -3.58 -15.21 37.00
CA GLY A 216 -4.69 -14.78 37.85
C GLY A 216 -6.04 -15.32 37.37
N TYR A 217 -6.27 -15.28 36.05
CA TYR A 217 -7.46 -15.89 35.46
C TYR A 217 -7.46 -17.41 35.61
N GLY A 218 -6.32 -18.09 35.41
CA GLY A 218 -6.21 -19.53 35.68
C GLY A 218 -6.52 -19.91 37.13
N PHE A 219 -6.13 -19.08 38.10
CA PHE A 219 -6.52 -19.26 39.50
C PHE A 219 -8.02 -19.03 39.74
N TYR A 220 -8.62 -18.08 39.04
CA TYR A 220 -10.07 -17.86 39.08
C TYR A 220 -10.83 -19.07 38.50
N THR A 221 -10.35 -19.65 37.40
CA THR A 221 -10.89 -20.90 36.85
C THR A 221 -10.72 -22.04 37.84
N LEU A 222 -9.55 -22.17 38.46
CA LEU A 222 -9.28 -23.19 39.48
C LEU A 222 -10.23 -23.06 40.67
N SER A 223 -10.47 -21.84 41.16
CA SER A 223 -11.36 -21.62 42.30
C SER A 223 -12.84 -21.91 42.00
N THR A 224 -13.24 -21.80 40.73
CA THR A 224 -14.65 -21.91 40.32
C THR A 224 -14.99 -23.30 39.78
N THR A 225 -14.06 -23.92 39.05
CA THR A 225 -14.27 -25.21 38.35
C THR A 225 -13.51 -26.37 38.99
N GLY A 226 -12.53 -26.09 39.86
CA GLY A 226 -11.61 -27.09 40.39
C GLY A 226 -10.42 -27.40 39.48
N ASN A 227 -10.35 -26.83 38.27
CA ASN A 227 -9.28 -27.07 37.30
C ASN A 227 -8.53 -25.79 36.93
N PHE A 228 -7.19 -25.83 36.94
CA PHE A 228 -6.37 -24.71 36.46
C PHE A 228 -6.31 -24.74 34.93
N ALA A 229 -7.14 -23.90 34.29
CA ALA A 229 -7.22 -23.80 32.85
C ALA A 229 -7.61 -22.37 32.42
N LEU A 230 -7.43 -22.06 31.13
CA LEU A 230 -7.88 -20.79 30.53
C LEU A 230 -9.23 -20.94 29.80
N SER A 231 -9.70 -22.17 29.59
CA SER A 231 -11.02 -22.52 29.06
C SER A 231 -11.35 -23.98 29.38
N GLY A 232 -12.62 -24.37 29.20
CA GLY A 232 -13.11 -25.73 29.47
C GLY A 232 -12.71 -26.80 28.46
N THR A 233 -12.21 -26.43 27.28
CA THR A 233 -11.88 -27.38 26.19
C THR A 233 -10.53 -27.05 25.55
N THR A 234 -9.52 -27.92 25.72
CA THR A 234 -8.15 -27.64 25.26
C THR A 234 -7.56 -28.66 24.28
N GLY A 235 -8.03 -29.91 24.25
CA GLY A 235 -7.45 -30.98 23.42
C GLY A 235 -7.99 -31.05 21.98
N SER A 236 -9.27 -30.78 21.77
CA SER A 236 -9.97 -31.06 20.50
C SER A 236 -9.51 -30.20 19.32
N VAL A 237 -9.02 -28.98 19.57
CA VAL A 237 -8.60 -28.05 18.50
C VAL A 237 -7.35 -28.54 17.78
N VAL A 238 -6.33 -29.00 18.54
CA VAL A 238 -5.11 -29.55 17.94
C VAL A 238 -5.42 -30.89 17.28
N TYR A 239 -6.31 -31.68 17.89
CA TYR A 239 -6.81 -32.92 17.31
C TYR A 239 -7.39 -32.70 15.91
N GLY A 240 -8.30 -31.74 15.73
CA GLY A 240 -8.91 -31.48 14.41
C GLY A 240 -7.88 -31.20 13.31
N ARG A 241 -6.85 -30.39 13.61
CA ARG A 241 -5.73 -30.14 12.68
C ARG A 241 -4.95 -31.40 12.33
N THR A 242 -4.70 -32.26 13.31
CA THR A 242 -3.96 -33.51 13.10
C THR A 242 -4.80 -34.59 12.42
N ALA A 243 -6.10 -34.63 12.72
CA ALA A 243 -7.06 -35.60 12.18
C ALA A 243 -7.20 -35.49 10.66
N VAL A 244 -7.12 -34.28 10.10
CA VAL A 244 -7.22 -34.06 8.64
C VAL A 244 -5.92 -34.37 7.86
N VAL A 245 -4.80 -34.64 8.54
CA VAL A 245 -3.51 -34.94 7.89
C VAL A 245 -2.90 -36.28 8.29
N ALA A 246 -3.34 -36.89 9.39
CA ALA A 246 -2.69 -38.07 9.95
C ALA A 246 -2.74 -39.28 9.01
N ASP A 247 -1.58 -39.84 8.70
CA ASP A 247 -1.46 -41.21 8.19
C ASP A 247 -1.45 -42.19 9.37
N CYS A 248 -2.60 -42.77 9.70
CA CYS A 248 -2.76 -43.70 10.83
C CYS A 248 -1.86 -44.94 10.69
N ALA A 249 -1.65 -45.44 9.46
CA ALA A 249 -0.88 -46.66 9.21
C ALA A 249 0.63 -46.46 9.44
N ALA A 250 1.10 -45.21 9.37
CA ALA A 250 2.49 -44.84 9.62
C ALA A 250 2.79 -44.52 11.10
N LEU A 251 1.80 -44.60 11.99
CA LEU A 251 1.93 -44.26 13.40
C LEU A 251 1.88 -45.51 14.28
N ASP A 252 2.72 -45.53 15.31
CA ASP A 252 2.65 -46.51 16.39
C ASP A 252 1.58 -46.04 17.40
N LEU A 253 0.33 -46.45 17.19
CA LEU A 253 -0.84 -46.02 17.98
C LEU A 253 -1.15 -47.02 19.10
N THR A 254 -1.62 -46.51 20.24
CA THR A 254 -2.25 -47.37 21.26
C THR A 254 -3.68 -47.71 20.86
N PRO A 255 -4.31 -48.76 21.43
CA PRO A 255 -5.70 -49.09 21.13
C PRO A 255 -6.67 -47.93 21.35
N GLU A 256 -6.39 -47.07 22.34
CA GLU A 256 -7.18 -45.86 22.59
C GLU A 256 -7.00 -44.79 21.51
N GLU A 257 -5.78 -44.65 20.99
CA GLU A 257 -5.49 -43.70 19.91
C GLU A 257 -6.02 -44.19 18.56
N GLU A 258 -6.06 -45.50 18.33
CA GLU A 258 -6.69 -46.10 17.16
C GLU A 258 -8.18 -45.72 17.07
N ILE A 259 -8.89 -45.70 18.20
CA ILE A 259 -10.32 -45.30 18.27
C ILE A 259 -10.54 -43.84 17.80
N VAL A 260 -9.57 -42.95 18.08
CA VAL A 260 -9.68 -41.54 17.67
C VAL A 260 -8.97 -41.26 16.35
N CYS A 261 -8.29 -42.24 15.74
CA CYS A 261 -7.69 -42.08 14.42
C CYS A 261 -8.79 -42.19 13.36
N PRO A 262 -9.01 -41.17 12.52
CA PRO A 262 -10.03 -41.26 11.49
C PRO A 262 -9.70 -42.33 10.43
N ASP A 263 -10.63 -43.24 10.16
CA ASP A 263 -10.47 -44.32 9.17
C ASP A 263 -10.65 -43.86 7.72
N GLU A 264 -11.17 -42.65 7.50
CA GLU A 264 -11.47 -42.14 6.16
C GLU A 264 -10.19 -41.76 5.37
N PRO A 265 -10.21 -41.83 4.03
CA PRO A 265 -9.12 -41.30 3.20
C PRO A 265 -8.85 -39.82 3.47
N VAL A 266 -7.58 -39.40 3.46
CA VAL A 266 -7.16 -38.02 3.77
C VAL A 266 -7.96 -36.98 2.97
N GLU A 267 -8.27 -37.24 1.71
CA GLU A 267 -9.04 -36.35 0.85
C GLU A 267 -10.44 -36.09 1.40
N GLU A 268 -11.15 -37.13 1.84
CA GLU A 268 -12.48 -36.99 2.44
C GLU A 268 -12.41 -36.23 3.77
N ARG A 269 -11.35 -36.45 4.55
CA ARG A 269 -11.12 -35.72 5.81
C ARG A 269 -10.89 -34.23 5.56
N GLN A 270 -10.13 -33.90 4.50
CA GLN A 270 -9.90 -32.52 4.08
C GLN A 270 -11.19 -31.87 3.56
N GLU A 271 -12.09 -32.62 2.93
CA GLU A 271 -13.40 -32.12 2.51
C GLU A 271 -14.34 -31.85 3.70
N ARG A 272 -14.35 -32.74 4.71
CA ARG A 272 -15.11 -32.55 5.95
C ARG A 272 -14.57 -31.38 6.78
N GLY A 273 -13.26 -31.17 6.75
CA GLY A 273 -12.61 -30.02 7.36
C GLY A 273 -12.31 -30.17 8.84
N ILE A 274 -11.56 -29.20 9.37
CA ILE A 274 -11.02 -29.24 10.74
C ILE A 274 -12.13 -29.06 11.78
N ASP A 275 -13.05 -28.12 11.54
CA ASP A 275 -14.20 -27.81 12.41
C ASP A 275 -15.02 -29.08 12.73
N PHE A 276 -15.24 -29.94 11.72
CA PHE A 276 -15.90 -31.23 11.90
C PHE A 276 -15.16 -32.11 12.94
N TYR A 277 -13.85 -32.30 12.79
CA TYR A 277 -13.07 -33.15 13.70
C TYR A 277 -12.88 -32.54 15.10
N ILE A 278 -12.95 -31.21 15.23
CA ILE A 278 -12.99 -30.56 16.55
C ILE A 278 -14.24 -30.98 17.33
N HIS A 279 -15.37 -31.16 16.63
CA HIS A 279 -16.68 -31.38 17.22
C HIS A 279 -17.22 -32.82 17.09
N VAL A 280 -16.54 -33.72 16.37
CA VAL A 280 -17.05 -35.07 16.05
C VAL A 280 -17.42 -35.90 17.28
N PHE A 281 -16.68 -35.78 18.39
CA PHE A 281 -16.96 -36.50 19.63
C PHE A 281 -17.98 -35.80 20.55
N ALA A 282 -18.49 -34.64 20.15
CA ALA A 282 -19.61 -33.98 20.82
C ALA A 282 -20.98 -34.49 20.32
N TYR A 283 -21.02 -35.26 19.23
CA TYR A 283 -22.26 -35.85 18.73
C TYR A 283 -22.67 -37.07 19.58
N PRO A 284 -23.91 -37.12 20.10
CA PRO A 284 -24.37 -38.21 20.98
C PRO A 284 -24.13 -39.60 20.39
N GLY A 285 -24.40 -39.80 19.10
CA GLY A 285 -24.21 -41.10 18.45
C GLY A 285 -22.74 -41.56 18.37
N VAL A 286 -21.78 -40.64 18.30
CA VAL A 286 -20.35 -40.97 18.35
C VAL A 286 -19.96 -41.27 19.78
N LEU A 287 -20.38 -40.44 20.73
CA LEU A 287 -20.07 -40.61 22.16
C LEU A 287 -20.62 -41.94 22.70
N GLU A 288 -21.83 -42.33 22.31
CA GLU A 288 -22.47 -43.60 22.68
C GLU A 288 -21.77 -44.83 22.09
N SER A 289 -20.99 -44.66 21.01
CA SER A 289 -20.24 -45.75 20.38
C SER A 289 -18.88 -46.03 21.07
N LEU A 290 -18.44 -45.15 21.96
CA LEU A 290 -17.16 -45.29 22.65
C LEU A 290 -17.23 -46.33 23.77
N PRO A 291 -16.12 -47.01 24.08
CA PRO A 291 -16.05 -47.90 25.24
C PRO A 291 -16.43 -47.20 26.54
N GLU A 292 -17.05 -47.92 27.48
CA GLU A 292 -17.44 -47.37 28.78
C GLU A 292 -16.21 -46.86 29.54
N GLY A 293 -16.26 -45.61 30.02
CA GLY A 293 -15.14 -44.96 30.72
C GLY A 293 -14.01 -44.48 29.81
N PHE A 294 -14.18 -44.48 28.48
CA PHE A 294 -13.19 -44.00 27.54
C PHE A 294 -12.95 -42.48 27.64
N ASP A 295 -11.71 -42.10 27.94
CA ASP A 295 -11.29 -40.69 27.97
C ASP A 295 -10.84 -40.24 26.57
N TYR A 296 -11.81 -39.88 25.74
CA TYR A 296 -11.52 -39.43 24.38
C TYR A 296 -10.67 -38.15 24.35
N ALA A 297 -10.77 -37.28 25.36
CA ALA A 297 -10.00 -36.04 25.42
C ALA A 297 -8.50 -36.34 25.62
N ALA A 298 -8.18 -37.28 26.51
CA ALA A 298 -6.82 -37.77 26.70
C ALA A 298 -6.30 -38.48 25.44
N ALA A 299 -7.12 -39.34 24.82
CA ALA A 299 -6.76 -40.04 23.58
C ALA A 299 -6.48 -39.06 22.43
N GLN A 300 -7.35 -38.07 22.21
CA GLN A 300 -7.16 -37.00 21.22
C GLN A 300 -5.86 -36.23 21.43
N SER A 301 -5.56 -35.86 22.68
CA SER A 301 -4.35 -35.13 23.03
C SER A 301 -3.08 -35.97 22.79
N SER A 302 -3.11 -37.26 23.15
CA SER A 302 -1.99 -38.18 22.91
C SER A 302 -1.76 -38.42 21.42
N PHE A 303 -2.84 -38.72 20.69
CA PHE A 303 -2.83 -38.89 19.24
C PHE A 303 -2.29 -37.66 18.52
N ALA A 304 -2.83 -36.47 18.81
CA ALA A 304 -2.40 -35.23 18.17
C ALA A 304 -0.90 -34.98 18.38
N LYS A 305 -0.39 -35.25 19.59
CA LYS A 305 1.04 -35.16 19.89
C LYS A 305 1.87 -36.14 19.04
N LYS A 306 1.42 -37.38 18.85
CA LYS A 306 2.10 -38.36 18.00
C LYS A 306 2.13 -37.91 16.54
N VAL A 307 1.03 -37.40 16.00
CA VAL A 307 0.97 -36.88 14.64
C VAL A 307 1.93 -35.71 14.46
N VAL A 308 1.93 -34.73 15.37
CA VAL A 308 2.82 -33.56 15.29
C VAL A 308 4.31 -33.97 15.32
N LEU A 309 4.68 -34.97 16.11
CA LEU A 309 6.06 -35.41 16.24
C LEU A 309 6.55 -36.26 15.05
N ASN A 310 5.67 -37.09 14.48
CA ASN A 310 6.05 -38.04 13.41
C ASN A 310 5.73 -37.52 11.99
N GLN A 311 4.77 -36.61 11.85
CA GLN A 311 4.32 -36.03 10.57
C GLN A 311 4.35 -34.48 10.59
N PRO A 312 5.46 -33.84 11.02
CA PRO A 312 5.50 -32.38 11.17
C PRO A 312 5.36 -31.64 9.85
N GLY A 313 5.82 -32.23 8.74
CA GLY A 313 5.74 -31.63 7.40
C GLY A 313 4.30 -31.41 6.95
N ASP A 314 3.43 -32.39 7.14
CA ASP A 314 2.03 -32.33 6.72
C ASP A 314 1.24 -31.33 7.56
N VAL A 315 1.46 -31.33 8.88
CA VAL A 315 0.88 -30.34 9.79
C VAL A 315 1.31 -28.93 9.39
N VAL A 316 2.62 -28.67 9.24
CA VAL A 316 3.14 -27.35 8.89
C VAL A 316 2.65 -26.90 7.51
N SER A 317 2.59 -27.81 6.53
CA SER A 317 2.08 -27.51 5.18
C SER A 317 0.61 -27.08 5.23
N GLY A 318 -0.22 -27.76 6.03
CA GLY A 318 -1.61 -27.37 6.29
C GLY A 318 -1.73 -25.98 6.88
N VAL A 319 -0.95 -25.66 7.93
CA VAL A 319 -0.93 -24.33 8.55
C VAL A 319 -0.49 -23.24 7.58
N VAL A 320 0.55 -23.50 6.77
CA VAL A 320 1.03 -22.53 5.78
C VAL A 320 -0.01 -22.30 4.69
N ARG A 321 -0.67 -23.37 4.19
CA ARG A 321 -1.74 -23.27 3.20
C ARG A 321 -2.88 -22.40 3.73
N ASP A 322 -3.32 -22.65 4.95
CA ASP A 322 -4.40 -21.88 5.59
C ASP A 322 -4.00 -20.43 5.88
N PHE A 323 -2.77 -20.19 6.32
CA PHE A 323 -2.24 -18.84 6.49
C PHE A 323 -2.24 -18.05 5.18
N LEU A 324 -1.87 -18.68 4.07
CA LEU A 324 -1.81 -18.04 2.76
C LEU A 324 -3.19 -17.70 2.18
N LYS A 325 -4.25 -18.43 2.53
CA LYS A 325 -5.64 -18.12 2.13
C LYS A 325 -6.05 -16.69 2.50
N GLY A 326 -5.57 -16.18 3.65
CA GLY A 326 -5.84 -14.81 4.11
C GLY A 326 -5.32 -13.70 3.17
N PHE A 327 -4.43 -14.03 2.23
CA PHE A 327 -3.84 -13.09 1.27
C PHE A 327 -4.38 -13.25 -0.16
N ALA A 328 -5.44 -14.05 -0.36
CA ALA A 328 -6.10 -14.18 -1.65
C ALA A 328 -6.69 -12.84 -2.14
N PRO A 329 -6.73 -12.59 -3.48
CA PRO A 329 -7.27 -11.34 -4.03
C PRO A 329 -8.76 -11.17 -3.75
N THR A 330 -9.49 -12.28 -3.68
CA THR A 330 -10.92 -12.34 -3.39
C THR A 330 -11.16 -13.27 -2.21
N ARG A 331 -12.21 -13.04 -1.43
CA ARG A 331 -12.59 -13.98 -0.37
C ARG A 331 -13.25 -15.21 -0.99
N THR A 332 -12.52 -16.32 -1.00
CA THR A 332 -12.96 -17.61 -1.52
C THR A 332 -13.11 -18.62 -0.39
N GLN A 333 -13.83 -19.70 -0.66
CA GLN A 333 -13.99 -20.84 0.24
C GLN A 333 -13.40 -22.09 -0.42
N SER A 334 -12.63 -22.87 0.34
CA SER A 334 -12.15 -24.19 -0.06
C SER A 334 -13.01 -25.27 0.64
N PRO A 335 -13.04 -26.51 0.12
CA PRO A 335 -13.59 -27.64 0.87
C PRO A 335 -12.96 -27.73 2.27
N GLY A 336 -13.78 -28.03 3.29
CA GLY A 336 -13.37 -28.11 4.68
C GLY A 336 -13.11 -26.78 5.40
N ASP A 337 -13.21 -25.63 4.72
CA ASP A 337 -13.17 -24.32 5.38
C ASP A 337 -14.50 -24.03 6.10
N VAL A 338 -14.44 -23.28 7.19
CA VAL A 338 -15.66 -22.73 7.81
C VAL A 338 -16.45 -21.93 6.76
N PRO A 339 -17.76 -22.18 6.58
CA PRO A 339 -18.53 -21.58 5.51
C PRO A 339 -18.42 -20.05 5.47
N LEU A 340 -18.13 -19.51 4.27
CA LEU A 340 -17.88 -18.07 4.08
C LEU A 340 -19.15 -17.24 4.25
N ASP A 341 -20.31 -17.81 3.92
CA ASP A 341 -21.62 -17.18 4.00
C ASP A 341 -22.05 -16.85 5.44
N ARG A 342 -21.49 -17.54 6.45
CA ARG A 342 -21.61 -17.17 7.88
C ARG A 342 -21.13 -15.74 8.15
N TRP A 343 -20.20 -15.24 7.33
CA TRP A 343 -19.61 -13.91 7.41
C TRP A 343 -20.07 -13.00 6.27
N GLN A 344 -21.20 -13.30 5.64
CA GLN A 344 -21.80 -12.47 4.61
C GLN A 344 -23.21 -12.01 5.00
N PHE A 345 -23.55 -10.77 4.66
CA PHE A 345 -24.89 -10.22 4.82
C PHE A 345 -25.90 -11.04 4.03
N GLN A 346 -26.94 -11.54 4.70
CA GLN A 346 -27.97 -12.40 4.12
C GLN A 346 -29.25 -11.61 3.83
N LEU A 347 -30.06 -12.06 2.87
CA LEU A 347 -31.33 -11.39 2.52
C LEU A 347 -32.47 -11.68 3.50
N GLN A 348 -32.22 -12.55 4.48
CA GLN A 348 -33.10 -12.95 5.57
C GLN A 348 -32.27 -13.01 6.84
N TYR A 349 -32.93 -13.08 8.00
CA TYR A 349 -32.23 -13.21 9.27
C TYR A 349 -31.45 -14.54 9.28
N PRO A 350 -30.11 -14.53 9.45
CA PRO A 350 -29.33 -15.74 9.40
C PRO A 350 -29.34 -16.44 10.76
N PHE A 351 -29.94 -17.63 10.79
CA PHE A 351 -30.00 -18.45 12.01
C PHE A 351 -28.74 -19.31 12.24
N HIS A 352 -27.83 -19.43 11.27
CA HIS A 352 -26.54 -20.14 11.41
C HIS A 352 -26.64 -21.55 12.02
N ASP A 353 -27.56 -22.37 11.51
CA ASP A 353 -27.82 -23.74 11.97
C ASP A 353 -28.39 -23.83 13.40
N ILE A 354 -28.84 -22.71 13.97
CA ILE A 354 -29.49 -22.62 15.28
C ILE A 354 -31.01 -22.62 15.10
N PRO A 355 -31.77 -23.40 15.89
CA PRO A 355 -33.23 -23.37 15.80
C PRO A 355 -33.81 -21.99 16.08
N GLU A 356 -34.76 -21.56 15.25
CA GLU A 356 -35.41 -20.24 15.37
C GLU A 356 -35.97 -19.97 16.77
N TRP A 357 -36.64 -20.97 17.38
CA TRP A 357 -37.20 -20.84 18.72
C TRP A 357 -36.17 -20.44 19.79
N TYR A 358 -34.92 -20.91 19.64
CA TYR A 358 -33.84 -20.62 20.57
C TYR A 358 -33.34 -19.19 20.39
N VAL A 359 -33.28 -18.70 19.14
CA VAL A 359 -32.96 -17.29 18.88
C VAL A 359 -34.04 -16.38 19.48
N MET A 360 -35.31 -16.71 19.26
CA MET A 360 -36.45 -15.94 19.78
C MET A 360 -36.45 -15.88 21.32
N GLU A 361 -36.11 -16.97 22.02
CA GLU A 361 -36.00 -16.98 23.49
C GLU A 361 -35.03 -15.91 24.02
N TYR A 362 -33.89 -15.71 23.34
CA TYR A 362 -32.92 -14.69 23.75
C TYR A 362 -33.38 -13.27 23.38
N LEU A 363 -34.06 -13.11 22.26
CA LEU A 363 -34.66 -11.83 21.89
C LEU A 363 -35.74 -11.41 22.88
N GLU A 364 -36.61 -12.33 23.30
CA GLU A 364 -37.61 -12.07 24.33
C GLU A 364 -36.98 -11.74 25.69
N ARG A 365 -35.81 -12.31 26.00
CA ARG A 365 -35.10 -12.07 27.26
C ARG A 365 -34.35 -10.73 27.29
N TYR A 366 -33.74 -10.32 26.19
CA TYR A 366 -32.78 -9.20 26.15
C TYR A 366 -33.19 -8.05 25.22
N ASP A 367 -34.29 -8.19 24.48
CA ASP A 367 -34.76 -7.24 23.47
C ASP A 367 -36.31 -7.20 23.44
N ASP A 368 -36.91 -6.73 22.35
CA ASP A 368 -38.36 -6.65 22.15
C ASP A 368 -39.04 -7.95 21.64
N GLY A 369 -38.24 -8.96 21.30
CA GLY A 369 -38.73 -10.25 20.78
C GLY A 369 -39.15 -10.21 19.29
N GLU A 370 -38.83 -9.17 18.53
CA GLU A 370 -39.12 -9.08 17.10
C GLU A 370 -37.87 -9.26 16.22
N LEU A 371 -38.07 -9.77 15.00
CA LEU A 371 -37.03 -9.91 13.98
C LEU A 371 -37.45 -9.17 12.72
N TYR A 372 -36.60 -8.24 12.28
CA TYR A 372 -36.83 -7.47 11.07
C TYR A 372 -35.57 -7.41 10.19
N VAL A 373 -35.75 -7.68 8.89
CA VAL A 373 -34.72 -7.50 7.87
C VAL A 373 -35.28 -6.69 6.71
N ASP A 374 -34.70 -5.52 6.48
CA ASP A 374 -35.00 -4.72 5.29
C ASP A 374 -34.26 -5.33 4.09
N VAL A 375 -35.02 -6.00 3.21
CA VAL A 375 -34.45 -6.75 2.08
C VAL A 375 -33.74 -5.82 1.09
N GLU A 376 -34.19 -4.59 0.91
CA GLU A 376 -33.57 -3.64 -0.03
C GLU A 376 -32.20 -3.21 0.50
N LEU A 377 -32.12 -2.78 1.75
CA LEU A 377 -30.86 -2.39 2.39
C LEU A 377 -29.91 -3.59 2.54
N ALA A 378 -30.41 -4.77 2.92
CA ALA A 378 -29.64 -6.00 3.00
C ALA A 378 -29.08 -6.42 1.63
N SER A 379 -29.88 -6.29 0.57
CA SER A 379 -29.43 -6.59 -0.80
C SER A 379 -28.32 -5.64 -1.26
N TRP A 380 -28.39 -4.37 -0.89
CA TRP A 380 -27.35 -3.38 -1.17
C TRP A 380 -26.07 -3.69 -0.40
N LEU A 381 -26.17 -3.98 0.91
CA LEU A 381 -25.03 -4.36 1.75
C LEU A 381 -24.34 -5.63 1.23
N ARG A 382 -25.13 -6.65 0.87
CA ARG A 382 -24.61 -7.88 0.26
C ARG A 382 -23.92 -7.60 -1.08
N SER A 383 -24.52 -6.79 -1.93
CA SER A 383 -23.92 -6.43 -3.23
C SER A 383 -22.62 -5.66 -3.06
N TYR A 384 -22.58 -4.70 -2.12
CA TYR A 384 -21.37 -4.00 -1.70
C TYR A 384 -20.30 -5.00 -1.24
N GLN A 385 -20.64 -5.85 -0.27
CA GLN A 385 -19.74 -6.83 0.34
C GLN A 385 -19.15 -7.83 -0.67
N LEU A 386 -19.93 -8.32 -1.63
CA LEU A 386 -19.46 -9.31 -2.60
C LEU A 386 -18.67 -8.71 -3.76
N SER A 387 -18.92 -7.44 -4.11
CA SER A 387 -18.33 -6.83 -5.30
C SER A 387 -17.00 -6.12 -5.02
N TYR A 388 -16.97 -5.20 -4.06
CA TYR A 388 -15.82 -4.33 -3.81
C TYR A 388 -15.71 -3.81 -2.36
N GLY A 389 -16.70 -4.09 -1.52
CA GLY A 389 -16.81 -3.64 -0.14
C GLY A 389 -15.98 -4.45 0.84
N TYR A 390 -14.83 -4.96 0.42
CA TYR A 390 -13.89 -5.64 1.30
C TYR A 390 -12.45 -5.29 0.93
N THR A 391 -11.55 -5.45 1.90
CA THR A 391 -10.12 -5.29 1.69
C THR A 391 -9.55 -6.54 1.04
N PRO A 392 -9.00 -6.46 -0.18
CA PRO A 392 -8.38 -7.63 -0.82
C PRO A 392 -7.21 -8.15 0.01
N GLY A 393 -7.11 -9.46 0.18
CA GLY A 393 -6.00 -10.09 0.89
C GLY A 393 -4.65 -9.79 0.25
N THR A 394 -4.61 -9.58 -1.07
CA THR A 394 -3.39 -9.15 -1.78
C THR A 394 -2.89 -7.78 -1.31
N VAL A 395 -3.78 -6.85 -0.97
CA VAL A 395 -3.40 -5.55 -0.40
C VAL A 395 -2.77 -5.75 0.97
N LEU A 396 -3.36 -6.58 1.82
CA LEU A 396 -2.81 -6.95 3.13
C LEU A 396 -1.44 -7.63 2.99
N GLY A 397 -1.27 -8.50 1.98
CA GLY A 397 -0.01 -9.16 1.66
C GLY A 397 1.08 -8.18 1.23
N VAL A 398 0.74 -7.22 0.36
CA VAL A 398 1.67 -6.14 -0.04
C VAL A 398 2.08 -5.28 1.16
N LEU A 399 1.15 -4.96 2.07
CA LEU A 399 1.44 -4.21 3.29
C LEU A 399 2.38 -4.99 4.22
N LEU A 400 2.14 -6.29 4.38
CA LEU A 400 3.05 -7.19 5.11
C LEU A 400 4.44 -7.20 4.46
N LEU A 401 4.54 -7.39 3.14
CA LEU A 401 5.82 -7.40 2.42
C LEU A 401 6.55 -6.05 2.52
N ALA A 402 5.84 -4.93 2.44
CA ALA A 402 6.42 -3.59 2.62
C ALA A 402 6.99 -3.42 4.05
N SER A 403 6.30 -3.94 5.06
CA SER A 403 6.77 -3.94 6.44
C SER A 403 8.03 -4.82 6.61
N VAL A 404 8.05 -6.01 5.99
CA VAL A 404 9.21 -6.93 6.00
C VAL A 404 10.41 -6.30 5.29
N ALA A 405 10.21 -5.71 4.11
CA ALA A 405 11.26 -4.98 3.40
C ALA A 405 11.85 -3.84 4.25
N ALA A 406 11.00 -3.09 4.95
CA ALA A 406 11.45 -2.06 5.88
C ALA A 406 12.25 -2.66 7.05
N MET A 407 11.78 -3.76 7.63
CA MET A 407 12.48 -4.51 8.69
C MET A 407 13.83 -5.07 8.24
N LEU A 408 14.00 -5.43 6.96
CA LEU A 408 15.27 -5.86 6.38
C LEU A 408 16.20 -4.67 6.03
N GLY A 409 15.70 -3.44 6.17
CA GLY A 409 16.47 -2.22 5.92
C GLY A 409 16.57 -1.86 4.43
N VAL A 410 15.59 -2.23 3.62
CA VAL A 410 15.52 -1.85 2.19
C VAL A 410 15.42 -0.32 2.05
N GLY A 411 16.16 0.25 1.09
CA GLY A 411 16.14 1.69 0.80
C GLY A 411 16.59 2.54 1.98
N ARG A 412 15.80 3.55 2.34
CA ARG A 412 16.11 4.44 3.48
C ARG A 412 15.81 3.80 4.84
N ALA A 413 15.10 2.66 4.87
CA ALA A 413 14.68 2.02 6.10
C ALA A 413 15.87 1.58 6.98
N ARG A 414 17.04 1.26 6.39
CA ARG A 414 18.27 0.92 7.14
C ARG A 414 18.68 2.00 8.14
N ARG A 415 18.35 3.27 7.87
CA ARG A 415 18.67 4.43 8.71
C ARG A 415 17.43 5.04 9.39
N SER A 416 16.25 4.41 9.25
CA SER A 416 14.99 4.92 9.82
C SER A 416 14.75 4.36 11.22
N GLY A 417 14.37 5.23 12.15
CA GLY A 417 13.91 4.83 13.49
C GLY A 417 12.59 4.05 13.47
N LEU A 418 11.83 4.11 12.38
CA LEU A 418 10.56 3.39 12.21
C LEU A 418 10.74 1.90 11.91
N ARG A 419 11.96 1.46 11.57
CA ARG A 419 12.26 0.06 11.25
C ARG A 419 11.82 -0.89 12.37
N ALA A 420 12.14 -0.54 13.61
CA ALA A 420 11.75 -1.35 14.76
C ALA A 420 10.24 -1.25 15.06
N ALA A 421 9.62 -0.08 14.82
CA ALA A 421 8.18 0.12 15.01
C ALA A 421 7.33 -0.76 14.07
N CYS A 422 7.85 -1.15 12.90
CA CYS A 422 7.16 -2.07 11.98
C CYS A 422 7.05 -3.50 12.55
N LEU A 423 8.02 -3.91 13.38
CA LEU A 423 8.12 -5.28 13.91
C LEU A 423 6.95 -5.67 14.78
N LEU A 424 6.45 -4.73 15.60
CA LEU A 424 5.35 -5.01 16.52
C LEU A 424 4.04 -5.33 15.80
N PRO A 425 3.44 -4.44 14.98
CA PRO A 425 2.19 -4.73 14.30
C PRO A 425 2.33 -5.87 13.27
N ALA A 426 3.47 -5.97 12.56
CA ALA A 426 3.70 -7.08 11.62
C ALA A 426 3.85 -8.43 12.36
N GLY A 427 4.57 -8.44 13.48
CA GLY A 427 4.75 -9.62 14.32
C GLY A 427 3.44 -10.06 14.96
N LEU A 428 2.68 -9.13 15.55
CA LEU A 428 1.34 -9.42 16.10
C LEU A 428 0.40 -9.97 15.03
N ALA A 429 0.39 -9.37 13.83
CA ALA A 429 -0.44 -9.85 12.72
C ALA A 429 -0.05 -11.26 12.30
N THR A 430 1.24 -11.49 12.05
CA THR A 430 1.72 -12.79 11.60
C THR A 430 1.45 -13.84 12.66
N THR A 431 1.74 -13.55 13.94
CA THR A 431 1.49 -14.48 15.04
C THR A 431 0.01 -14.79 15.20
N VAL A 432 -0.90 -13.80 15.23
CA VAL A 432 -2.33 -14.07 15.40
C VAL A 432 -2.91 -14.88 14.24
N LEU A 433 -2.51 -14.57 13.01
CA LEU A 433 -2.99 -15.26 11.81
C LEU A 433 -2.41 -16.68 11.71
N SER A 434 -1.14 -16.87 12.05
CA SER A 434 -0.52 -18.21 12.09
C SER A 434 -1.10 -19.06 13.21
N THR A 435 -1.39 -18.50 14.38
CA THR A 435 -2.04 -19.23 15.48
C THR A 435 -3.46 -19.64 15.08
N ALA A 436 -4.23 -18.74 14.45
CA ALA A 436 -5.54 -19.09 13.90
C ALA A 436 -5.43 -20.20 12.84
N ALA A 437 -4.52 -20.04 11.87
CA ALA A 437 -4.27 -21.04 10.83
C ALA A 437 -3.68 -22.35 11.37
N ALA A 438 -3.12 -22.38 12.58
CA ALA A 438 -2.72 -23.62 13.23
C ALA A 438 -3.92 -24.38 13.79
N MET A 439 -4.95 -23.66 14.20
CA MET A 439 -6.23 -24.21 14.63
C MET A 439 -7.07 -24.54 13.39
N GLU A 440 -7.71 -23.56 12.77
CA GLU A 440 -8.57 -23.71 11.59
C GLU A 440 -8.60 -22.40 10.77
N PHE A 441 -8.87 -22.50 9.48
CA PHE A 441 -9.08 -21.30 8.67
C PHE A 441 -10.55 -20.85 8.72
N SER A 442 -10.74 -19.59 9.12
CA SER A 442 -12.00 -18.87 8.99
C SER A 442 -11.71 -17.40 8.63
N TRP A 443 -12.55 -16.82 7.76
CA TRP A 443 -12.43 -15.41 7.38
C TRP A 443 -12.64 -14.46 8.56
N ARG A 444 -13.40 -14.88 9.58
CA ARG A 444 -13.52 -14.18 10.86
C ARG A 444 -12.15 -14.00 11.55
N TYR A 445 -11.33 -15.05 11.57
CA TYR A 445 -10.03 -15.00 12.24
C TYR A 445 -8.99 -14.16 11.49
N GLN A 446 -9.29 -13.74 10.27
CA GLN A 446 -8.45 -12.83 9.50
C GLN A 446 -8.70 -11.36 9.85
N LEU A 447 -9.78 -11.02 10.56
CA LEU A 447 -10.16 -9.63 10.86
C LEU A 447 -9.08 -8.82 11.62
N PRO A 448 -8.30 -9.37 12.58
CA PRO A 448 -7.18 -8.64 13.18
C PRO A 448 -6.16 -8.10 12.17
N ALA A 449 -6.05 -8.73 10.99
CA ALA A 449 -5.18 -8.26 9.91
C ALA A 449 -5.60 -6.89 9.37
N LEU A 450 -6.90 -6.58 9.37
CA LEU A 450 -7.45 -5.29 8.92
C LEU A 450 -6.98 -4.12 9.79
N VAL A 451 -6.58 -4.39 11.04
CA VAL A 451 -6.01 -3.40 11.95
C VAL A 451 -4.49 -3.36 11.84
N LEU A 452 -3.85 -4.53 11.99
CA LEU A 452 -2.41 -4.60 12.22
C LEU A 452 -1.58 -4.42 10.94
N LEU A 453 -2.00 -5.01 9.81
CA LEU A 453 -1.21 -4.95 8.58
C LEU A 453 -1.23 -3.56 7.92
N PRO A 454 -2.34 -2.80 7.90
CA PRO A 454 -2.32 -1.40 7.46
C PRO A 454 -1.37 -0.52 8.28
N ILE A 455 -1.33 -0.71 9.60
CA ILE A 455 -0.35 -0.01 10.47
C ILE A 455 1.07 -0.40 10.06
N ALA A 456 1.36 -1.70 9.99
CA ALA A 456 2.67 -2.22 9.64
C ALA A 456 3.16 -1.73 8.27
N GLY A 457 2.30 -1.80 7.25
CA GLY A 457 2.60 -1.39 5.88
C GLY A 457 2.77 0.12 5.76
N ALA A 458 1.92 0.92 6.41
CA ALA A 458 2.05 2.39 6.38
C ALA A 458 3.36 2.86 7.04
N LEU A 459 3.75 2.24 8.16
CA LEU A 459 5.05 2.46 8.78
C LEU A 459 6.19 2.00 7.88
N GLY A 460 6.07 0.82 7.26
CA GLY A 460 7.07 0.26 6.35
C GLY A 460 7.32 1.16 5.13
N LEU A 461 6.26 1.57 4.43
CA LEU A 461 6.32 2.50 3.30
C LEU A 461 6.92 3.84 3.72
N THR A 462 6.55 4.36 4.88
CA THR A 462 7.13 5.60 5.41
C THR A 462 8.62 5.43 5.73
N ALA A 463 9.04 4.29 6.27
CA ALA A 463 10.43 3.99 6.56
C ALA A 463 11.28 3.86 5.28
N ILE A 464 10.74 3.27 4.22
CA ILE A 464 11.44 3.05 2.95
C ILE A 464 11.53 4.36 2.14
N PHE A 465 10.44 5.13 2.06
CA PHE A 465 10.29 6.25 1.13
C PHE A 465 10.29 7.65 1.77
N GLY A 466 10.13 7.77 3.09
CA GLY A 466 10.04 9.05 3.80
C GLY A 466 11.31 9.93 3.68
N ARG A 467 11.11 11.26 3.72
CA ARG A 467 12.18 12.29 3.81
C ARG A 467 12.56 12.52 5.28
N ARG A 468 13.81 12.91 5.57
CA ARG A 468 14.24 13.19 6.96
C ARG A 468 13.63 14.51 7.47
N PRO A 469 13.37 14.64 8.78
CA PRO A 469 13.11 15.94 9.40
C PRO A 469 14.28 16.93 9.18
N ASP A 470 15.52 16.44 9.17
CA ASP A 470 16.71 17.25 8.90
C ASP A 470 16.73 17.83 7.46
N ASP A 471 16.04 17.18 6.52
CA ASP A 471 15.87 17.71 5.14
C ASP A 471 14.82 18.83 5.08
N ALA A 472 14.02 19.03 6.13
CA ALA A 472 12.94 20.03 6.23
C ALA A 472 13.28 21.19 7.19
N GLY A 473 14.37 21.08 7.96
CA GLY A 473 14.77 22.07 8.97
C GLY A 473 15.54 23.28 8.44
N GLY A 474 15.80 23.36 7.13
CA GLY A 474 16.55 24.45 6.50
C GLY A 474 15.70 25.64 6.02
N GLU A 475 14.37 25.56 6.02
CA GLU A 475 13.51 26.52 5.30
C GLU A 475 12.59 27.37 6.20
N SER A 476 12.77 27.38 7.52
CA SER A 476 11.88 28.16 8.39
C SER A 476 12.57 28.75 9.61
N ALA A 477 13.59 29.58 9.40
CA ALA A 477 14.02 30.62 10.35
C ALA A 477 15.06 31.59 9.74
N GLU A 478 14.81 32.18 8.57
CA GLU A 478 15.51 33.41 8.12
C GLU A 478 14.82 33.99 6.88
N ALA A 479 13.62 34.54 7.10
CA ALA A 479 12.93 35.34 6.10
C ALA A 479 12.75 36.75 6.66
N SER A 480 13.84 37.52 6.73
CA SER A 480 13.82 38.98 6.70
C SER A 480 15.23 39.50 6.43
N SER A 481 15.34 40.36 5.42
CA SER A 481 16.49 41.12 4.93
C SER A 481 17.67 40.35 4.32
N VAL A 482 17.56 39.99 3.04
CA VAL A 482 18.71 40.02 2.12
C VAL A 482 18.25 40.65 0.79
N THR A 483 18.77 41.85 0.54
CA THR A 483 18.74 42.61 -0.72
C THR A 483 19.44 41.80 -1.83
N PRO A 484 18.98 41.82 -3.09
CA PRO A 484 19.54 40.96 -4.13
C PRO A 484 20.95 41.41 -4.53
N THR A 485 21.96 40.68 -4.06
CA THR A 485 23.32 40.77 -4.60
C THR A 485 23.54 39.67 -5.64
N GLY A 486 24.27 40.03 -6.69
CA GLY A 486 24.35 39.32 -7.97
C GLY A 486 24.67 37.83 -7.91
N ARG A 487 24.07 37.10 -8.85
CA ARG A 487 24.21 35.66 -9.06
C ARG A 487 25.61 35.33 -9.60
N PRO A 488 26.33 34.33 -9.07
CA PRO A 488 27.52 33.83 -9.74
C PRO A 488 27.10 33.10 -11.02
N ALA A 489 27.82 33.35 -12.12
CA ALA A 489 27.63 32.65 -13.38
C ALA A 489 27.76 31.13 -13.15
N ARG A 490 26.72 30.36 -13.51
CA ARG A 490 26.81 28.90 -13.56
C ARG A 490 27.84 28.56 -14.64
N ALA A 491 28.94 27.93 -14.24
CA ALA A 491 29.93 27.43 -15.16
C ALA A 491 29.26 26.47 -16.17
N ALA A 492 29.52 26.69 -17.45
CA ALA A 492 29.10 25.79 -18.52
C ALA A 492 29.57 24.36 -18.20
N PRO A 493 28.73 23.33 -18.39
CA PRO A 493 29.14 21.95 -18.19
C PRO A 493 30.33 21.64 -19.10
N LYS A 494 31.32 20.90 -18.58
CA LYS A 494 32.35 20.29 -19.43
C LYS A 494 31.68 19.35 -20.42
N GLU A 495 32.16 19.38 -21.65
CA GLU A 495 31.73 18.69 -22.89
C GLU A 495 31.54 17.15 -22.81
N SER A 496 31.67 16.53 -21.62
CA SER A 496 31.92 15.10 -21.46
C SER A 496 30.81 14.27 -20.77
N ASP A 497 29.67 14.83 -20.34
CA ASP A 497 28.65 14.04 -19.60
C ASP A 497 27.45 13.57 -20.45
N MET A 498 27.35 13.98 -21.72
CA MET A 498 26.29 13.49 -22.64
C MET A 498 26.61 12.14 -23.31
N THR A 499 27.87 11.70 -23.31
CA THR A 499 28.43 10.82 -24.37
C THR A 499 28.82 9.42 -23.93
N ALA A 500 28.26 8.85 -22.86
CA ALA A 500 28.57 7.47 -22.48
C ALA A 500 28.24 6.43 -23.58
N THR A 501 27.57 6.81 -24.67
CA THR A 501 27.34 5.93 -25.83
C THR A 501 27.23 6.70 -27.16
N PHE A 502 27.93 7.84 -27.31
CA PHE A 502 27.73 8.72 -28.47
C PHE A 502 29.02 9.46 -28.87
N PRO A 503 29.35 9.64 -30.18
CA PRO A 503 28.59 9.30 -31.40
C PRO A 503 28.59 7.82 -31.76
N ASP A 504 27.44 7.28 -32.18
CA ASP A 504 27.41 6.10 -33.03
C ASP A 504 27.71 6.51 -34.49
N GLU A 505 28.14 5.54 -35.32
CA GLU A 505 28.50 5.78 -36.73
C GLU A 505 27.32 6.36 -37.54
N VAL A 506 26.09 6.00 -37.16
CA VAL A 506 24.83 6.42 -37.79
C VAL A 506 24.62 7.93 -37.69
N ASP A 507 24.88 8.54 -36.53
CA ASP A 507 24.74 9.99 -36.36
C ASP A 507 25.78 10.79 -37.13
N ARG A 508 27.00 10.27 -37.26
CA ARG A 508 28.04 10.91 -38.07
C ARG A 508 27.63 10.97 -39.53
N THR A 509 27.16 9.85 -40.08
CA THR A 509 26.65 9.82 -41.46
C THR A 509 25.51 10.80 -41.68
N ALA A 510 24.56 10.90 -40.74
CA ALA A 510 23.43 11.84 -40.86
C ALA A 510 23.87 13.31 -40.77
N LEU A 511 24.87 13.62 -39.95
CA LEU A 511 25.45 14.97 -39.85
C LEU A 511 26.28 15.34 -41.08
N ASP A 512 27.04 14.39 -41.64
CA ASP A 512 27.84 14.59 -42.84
C ASP A 512 26.94 14.87 -44.06
N ASP A 513 25.87 14.10 -44.25
CA ASP A 513 24.85 14.32 -45.30
C ASP A 513 24.16 15.69 -45.12
N TYR A 514 23.81 16.05 -43.88
CA TYR A 514 23.24 17.37 -43.59
C TYR A 514 24.23 18.50 -43.92
N ALA A 515 25.50 18.36 -43.56
CA ALA A 515 26.53 19.36 -43.82
C ALA A 515 26.84 19.51 -45.31
N GLU A 516 26.82 18.41 -46.08
CA GLU A 516 26.97 18.46 -47.54
C GLU A 516 25.83 19.26 -48.20
N ARG A 517 24.61 19.11 -47.68
CA ARG A 517 23.41 19.76 -48.23
C ARG A 517 23.24 21.23 -47.85
N TYR A 518 23.49 21.58 -46.59
CA TYR A 518 23.19 22.90 -46.02
C TYR A 518 24.44 23.72 -45.66
N GLY A 519 25.65 23.16 -45.82
CA GLY A 519 26.92 23.84 -45.53
C GLY A 519 27.03 24.28 -44.07
N ASP A 520 27.62 25.47 -43.83
CA ASP A 520 27.80 26.09 -42.50
C ASP A 520 26.66 27.05 -42.11
N GLN A 521 25.49 26.94 -42.75
CA GLN A 521 24.34 27.79 -42.43
C GLN A 521 23.94 27.63 -40.94
N GLY A 522 23.83 28.76 -40.24
CA GLY A 522 23.30 28.82 -38.89
C GLY A 522 21.78 28.85 -38.92
N PHE A 523 21.15 28.36 -37.85
CA PHE A 523 19.71 28.47 -37.70
C PHE A 523 19.28 29.85 -37.20
N ALA A 524 18.03 30.20 -37.48
CA ALA A 524 17.31 31.25 -36.81
C ALA A 524 17.31 31.08 -35.27
N PRO A 525 17.04 32.15 -34.50
CA PRO A 525 17.04 32.09 -33.04
C PRO A 525 16.08 31.04 -32.45
N VAL A 526 15.01 30.69 -33.17
CA VAL A 526 14.04 29.66 -32.77
C VAL A 526 14.05 28.55 -33.81
N VAL A 527 14.23 27.31 -33.35
CA VAL A 527 14.10 26.12 -34.20
C VAL A 527 12.91 25.29 -33.75
N VAL A 528 11.97 25.05 -34.66
CA VAL A 528 10.91 24.05 -34.47
C VAL A 528 11.42 22.70 -34.95
N LEU A 529 11.63 21.78 -34.02
CA LEU A 529 12.18 20.45 -34.23
C LEU A 529 11.07 19.41 -34.34
N ILE A 530 11.06 18.68 -35.45
CA ILE A 530 10.11 17.61 -35.75
C ILE A 530 10.88 16.30 -35.92
N ALA A 531 10.52 15.27 -35.17
CA ALA A 531 10.99 13.90 -35.42
C ALA A 531 9.94 13.16 -36.25
N ALA A 532 10.32 12.65 -37.42
CA ALA A 532 9.42 12.04 -38.38
C ALA A 532 9.82 10.60 -38.72
N TYR A 533 8.85 9.69 -38.80
CA TYR A 533 9.05 8.31 -39.27
C TYR A 533 7.78 7.77 -39.93
N ASN A 534 7.83 7.69 -41.26
CA ASN A 534 6.72 7.32 -42.14
C ASN A 534 5.48 8.20 -41.93
N GLU A 535 5.61 9.50 -42.21
CA GLU A 535 4.59 10.53 -42.03
C GLU A 535 4.38 11.36 -43.32
N GLU A 536 4.63 10.78 -44.50
CA GLU A 536 4.53 11.46 -45.80
C GLU A 536 3.17 12.16 -46.02
N ALA A 537 2.09 11.56 -45.51
CA ALA A 537 0.72 12.04 -45.71
C ALA A 537 0.32 13.20 -44.79
N ALA A 538 1.04 13.42 -43.68
CA ALA A 538 0.67 14.41 -42.67
C ALA A 538 1.68 15.56 -42.54
N ILE A 539 2.96 15.31 -42.84
CA ILE A 539 4.03 16.28 -42.60
C ILE A 539 3.90 17.54 -43.47
N ALA A 540 3.35 17.44 -44.68
CA ALA A 540 3.13 18.58 -45.57
C ALA A 540 2.25 19.65 -44.92
N ASP A 541 1.09 19.26 -44.38
CA ASP A 541 0.15 20.18 -43.71
C ASP A 541 0.77 20.84 -42.47
N VAL A 542 1.61 20.11 -41.72
CA VAL A 542 2.32 20.64 -40.55
C VAL A 542 3.36 21.68 -40.96
N LEU A 543 4.09 21.44 -42.04
CA LEU A 543 5.12 22.36 -42.54
C LEU A 543 4.50 23.61 -43.17
N ASP A 544 3.38 23.48 -43.90
CA ASP A 544 2.65 24.62 -44.47
C ASP A 544 2.07 25.55 -43.40
N GLY A 545 1.72 25.00 -42.23
CA GLY A 545 1.25 25.77 -41.09
C GLY A 545 2.36 26.51 -40.30
N MET A 546 3.64 26.26 -40.60
CA MET A 546 4.74 26.75 -39.77
C MET A 546 5.03 28.24 -40.02
N PRO A 547 5.01 29.09 -38.98
CA PRO A 547 5.27 30.51 -39.17
C PRO A 547 6.76 30.79 -39.41
N SER A 548 7.08 31.73 -40.29
CA SER A 548 8.46 32.20 -40.50
C SER A 548 8.98 33.10 -39.37
N THR A 549 8.06 33.65 -38.55
CA THR A 549 8.39 34.50 -37.38
C THR A 549 7.42 34.24 -36.23
N SER A 550 7.90 34.23 -34.99
CA SER A 550 7.07 34.11 -33.78
C SER A 550 7.68 34.95 -32.65
N CYS A 551 6.84 35.66 -31.88
CA CYS A 551 7.27 36.59 -30.82
C CYS A 551 8.36 37.60 -31.28
N GLY A 552 8.36 38.00 -32.55
CA GLY A 552 9.34 38.92 -33.12
C GLY A 552 10.72 38.31 -33.41
N LEU A 553 10.85 36.98 -33.37
CA LEU A 553 12.06 36.24 -33.75
C LEU A 553 11.80 35.43 -35.02
N ASP A 554 12.83 35.30 -35.86
CA ASP A 554 12.80 34.38 -37.00
C ASP A 554 12.74 32.93 -36.51
N VAL A 555 12.01 32.10 -37.26
CA VAL A 555 11.75 30.69 -36.94
C VAL A 555 12.19 29.82 -38.11
N ASP A 556 13.06 28.85 -37.83
CA ASP A 556 13.42 27.78 -38.77
C ASP A 556 12.77 26.46 -38.36
N THR A 557 12.53 25.60 -39.34
CA THR A 557 11.99 24.25 -39.11
C THR A 557 13.04 23.20 -39.44
N LEU A 558 13.30 22.32 -38.48
CA LEU A 558 14.21 21.19 -38.61
C LEU A 558 13.43 19.88 -38.49
N VAL A 559 13.43 19.09 -39.55
CA VAL A 559 12.86 17.74 -39.60
C VAL A 559 13.99 16.72 -39.51
N VAL A 560 13.98 15.88 -38.47
CA VAL A 560 14.87 14.72 -38.36
C VAL A 560 14.08 13.47 -38.76
N VAL A 561 14.42 12.91 -39.91
CA VAL A 561 13.76 11.74 -40.49
C VAL A 561 14.47 10.47 -40.04
N ASP A 562 13.83 9.67 -39.19
CA ASP A 562 14.46 8.54 -38.50
C ASP A 562 14.25 7.20 -39.23
N GLY A 563 15.02 6.96 -40.29
CA GLY A 563 15.01 5.71 -41.05
C GLY A 563 13.70 5.43 -41.77
N ALA A 564 13.03 6.48 -42.27
CA ALA A 564 11.76 6.36 -43.00
C ALA A 564 11.90 5.50 -44.27
N SER A 565 10.83 4.78 -44.60
CA SER A 565 10.72 3.91 -45.78
C SER A 565 9.80 4.48 -46.87
N ASP A 566 9.28 5.69 -46.65
CA ASP A 566 8.34 6.41 -47.51
C ASP A 566 8.94 7.77 -47.94
N ASP A 567 8.18 8.61 -48.62
CA ASP A 567 8.69 9.87 -49.19
C ASP A 567 8.78 11.02 -48.15
N THR A 568 8.70 10.74 -46.85
CA THR A 568 8.71 11.76 -45.76
C THR A 568 9.86 12.77 -45.90
N ALA A 569 11.06 12.30 -46.23
CA ALA A 569 12.24 13.18 -46.36
C ALA A 569 12.14 14.12 -47.57
N ASP A 570 11.54 13.65 -48.66
CA ASP A 570 11.44 14.43 -49.89
C ASP A 570 10.30 15.45 -49.80
N VAL A 571 9.20 15.09 -49.14
CA VAL A 571 8.14 16.04 -48.77
C VAL A 571 8.72 17.15 -47.87
N ALA A 572 9.48 16.82 -46.82
CA ALA A 572 10.07 17.83 -45.93
C ALA A 572 10.98 18.83 -46.67
N LYS A 573 11.79 18.34 -47.62
CA LYS A 573 12.66 19.18 -48.46
C LYS A 573 11.87 20.08 -49.42
N GLN A 574 10.77 19.58 -50.00
CA GLN A 574 9.93 20.35 -50.92
C GLN A 574 9.25 21.55 -50.23
N HIS A 575 8.96 21.41 -48.94
CA HIS A 575 8.38 22.47 -48.11
C HIS A 575 9.44 23.36 -47.42
N ASN A 576 10.67 23.40 -47.95
CA ASN A 576 11.78 24.23 -47.48
C ASN A 576 12.17 24.04 -46.00
N ALA A 577 11.89 22.87 -45.41
CA ALA A 577 12.38 22.55 -44.07
C ALA A 577 13.83 22.05 -44.13
N TYR A 578 14.65 22.43 -43.15
CA TYR A 578 15.94 21.80 -42.94
C TYR A 578 15.69 20.33 -42.61
N THR A 579 16.32 19.42 -43.35
CA THR A 579 16.03 17.99 -43.24
C THR A 579 17.31 17.22 -42.94
N CYS A 580 17.35 16.52 -41.81
CA CYS A 580 18.44 15.62 -41.44
C CYS A 580 17.93 14.18 -41.53
N VAL A 581 18.52 13.36 -42.41
CA VAL A 581 18.06 12.00 -42.68
C VAL A 581 18.96 11.01 -41.95
N VAL A 582 18.36 10.20 -41.09
CA VAL A 582 19.03 9.11 -40.37
C VAL A 582 18.77 7.80 -41.12
N PRO A 583 19.79 7.02 -41.48
CA PRO A 583 19.62 5.85 -42.36
C PRO A 583 18.94 4.64 -41.69
N THR A 584 18.82 4.61 -40.37
CA THR A 584 18.21 3.49 -39.63
C THR A 584 17.35 4.02 -38.50
N ASN A 585 16.14 3.47 -38.38
CA ASN A 585 15.20 3.86 -37.33
C ASN A 585 15.74 3.49 -35.94
N ARG A 586 15.90 4.49 -35.06
CA ARG A 586 16.37 4.31 -33.67
C ARG A 586 15.35 4.75 -32.63
N GLY A 587 14.22 5.31 -33.07
CA GLY A 587 13.11 5.79 -32.26
C GLY A 587 13.15 7.31 -32.05
N GLN A 588 11.98 7.87 -31.77
CA GLN A 588 11.73 9.31 -31.63
C GLN A 588 12.74 10.02 -30.69
N GLY A 589 13.14 9.37 -29.60
CA GLY A 589 14.10 9.94 -28.65
C GLY A 589 15.49 10.17 -29.23
N ALA A 590 15.96 9.28 -30.12
CA ALA A 590 17.25 9.42 -30.79
C ALA A 590 17.22 10.58 -31.80
N ALA A 591 16.15 10.67 -32.59
CA ALA A 591 15.92 11.75 -33.56
C ALA A 591 15.88 13.14 -32.89
N LEU A 592 15.13 13.27 -31.78
CA LEU A 592 15.05 14.54 -31.04
C LEU A 592 16.40 14.96 -30.45
N ARG A 593 17.19 14.00 -29.95
CA ARG A 593 18.54 14.28 -29.42
C ARG A 593 19.49 14.80 -30.50
N LEU A 594 19.48 14.17 -31.68
CA LEU A 594 20.25 14.64 -32.84
C LEU A 594 19.85 16.06 -33.22
N GLY A 595 18.54 16.34 -33.24
CA GLY A 595 18.01 17.68 -33.50
C GLY A 595 18.41 18.73 -32.47
N TYR A 596 18.39 18.40 -31.17
CA TYR A 596 18.84 19.32 -30.10
C TYR A 596 20.31 19.70 -30.23
N ARG A 597 21.17 18.73 -30.58
CA ARG A 597 22.57 18.98 -30.84
C ARG A 597 22.75 19.88 -32.05
N LEU A 598 22.12 19.53 -33.18
CA LEU A 598 22.24 20.30 -34.42
C LEU A 598 21.75 21.75 -34.22
N ALA A 599 20.64 21.94 -33.50
CA ALA A 599 20.14 23.25 -33.15
C ALA A 599 21.16 24.07 -32.33
N GLY A 600 21.81 23.44 -31.34
CA GLY A 600 22.84 24.08 -30.52
C GLY A 600 24.12 24.42 -31.29
N GLU A 601 24.64 23.48 -32.08
CA GLU A 601 25.85 23.65 -32.88
C GLU A 601 25.69 24.74 -33.95
N ARG A 602 24.46 24.92 -34.46
CA ARG A 602 24.13 25.92 -35.48
C ARG A 602 23.56 27.22 -34.92
N GLY A 603 23.68 27.45 -33.60
CA GLY A 603 23.47 28.77 -32.98
C GLY A 603 22.02 29.13 -32.61
N ALA A 604 21.07 28.18 -32.65
CA ALA A 604 19.71 28.43 -32.17
C ALA A 604 19.72 28.78 -30.68
N LYS A 605 18.83 29.69 -30.25
CA LYS A 605 18.69 30.06 -28.82
C LYS A 605 17.60 29.24 -28.13
N TYR A 606 16.52 28.96 -28.85
CA TYR A 606 15.36 28.24 -28.36
C TYR A 606 15.02 27.08 -29.29
N VAL A 607 14.62 25.95 -28.72
CA VAL A 607 14.10 24.81 -29.46
C VAL A 607 12.68 24.55 -29.02
N VAL A 608 11.79 24.38 -30.00
CA VAL A 608 10.41 23.95 -29.77
C VAL A 608 10.20 22.59 -30.44
N THR A 609 9.72 21.59 -29.73
CA THR A 609 9.41 20.28 -30.32
C THR A 609 7.95 20.18 -30.72
N THR A 610 7.65 19.56 -31.86
CA THR A 610 6.28 19.17 -32.24
C THR A 610 6.29 17.80 -32.92
N ASP A 611 5.11 17.17 -33.04
CA ASP A 611 4.95 15.87 -33.70
C ASP A 611 4.60 16.08 -35.20
N ALA A 612 5.00 15.15 -36.07
CA ALA A 612 4.79 15.23 -37.53
C ALA A 612 3.35 14.90 -37.98
N ASP A 613 2.46 14.52 -37.06
CA ASP A 613 1.12 14.00 -37.33
C ASP A 613 0.00 15.04 -37.13
N GLY A 614 0.35 16.31 -36.92
CA GLY A 614 -0.60 17.43 -36.84
C GLY A 614 -1.43 17.49 -35.55
N GLN A 615 -1.06 16.75 -34.50
CA GLN A 615 -1.84 16.71 -33.25
C GLN A 615 -1.76 17.96 -32.37
N TYR A 616 -0.87 18.91 -32.69
CA TYR A 616 -0.70 20.16 -31.93
C TYR A 616 -1.01 21.36 -32.81
N ASP A 617 -1.73 22.33 -32.24
CA ASP A 617 -2.01 23.60 -32.90
C ASP A 617 -0.78 24.51 -32.87
N ILE A 618 -0.13 24.67 -34.02
CA ILE A 618 1.07 25.51 -34.14
C ILE A 618 0.78 27.00 -33.88
N ALA A 619 -0.48 27.44 -33.96
CA ALA A 619 -0.87 28.78 -33.57
C ALA A 619 -0.63 29.04 -32.06
N GLU A 620 -0.48 27.99 -31.25
CA GLU A 620 -0.12 28.10 -29.83
C GLU A 620 1.40 28.24 -29.59
N LEU A 621 2.24 28.24 -30.64
CA LEU A 621 3.71 28.43 -30.54
C LEU A 621 4.12 29.66 -29.69
N PRO A 622 3.50 30.84 -29.83
CA PRO A 622 3.82 32.00 -28.98
C PRO A 622 3.64 31.72 -27.49
N SER A 623 2.68 30.86 -27.11
CA SER A 623 2.42 30.52 -25.70
C SER A 623 3.55 29.69 -25.06
N LEU A 624 4.28 28.91 -25.86
CA LEU A 624 5.50 28.21 -25.43
C LEU A 624 6.70 29.15 -25.40
N LEU A 625 6.82 30.01 -26.41
CA LEU A 625 8.02 30.80 -26.66
C LEU A 625 8.11 32.04 -25.76
N GLN A 626 7.01 32.76 -25.57
CA GLN A 626 6.98 34.01 -24.81
C GLN A 626 7.57 33.89 -23.39
N PRO A 627 7.22 32.87 -22.57
CA PRO A 627 7.81 32.73 -21.23
C PRO A 627 9.31 32.42 -21.23
N LEU A 628 9.85 31.89 -22.34
CA LEU A 628 11.29 31.65 -22.49
C LEU A 628 12.04 32.94 -22.88
N ILE A 629 11.40 33.79 -23.68
CA ILE A 629 11.92 35.10 -24.08
C ILE A 629 11.92 36.06 -22.88
N ASP A 630 10.83 36.07 -22.12
CA ASP A 630 10.66 36.91 -20.93
C ASP A 630 11.48 36.43 -19.72
N ASP A 631 12.27 35.37 -19.90
CA ASP A 631 13.06 34.70 -18.87
C ASP A 631 12.24 34.28 -17.64
N GLU A 632 10.96 33.94 -17.82
CA GLU A 632 10.10 33.40 -16.75
C GLU A 632 10.39 31.92 -16.51
N ALA A 633 10.76 31.18 -17.57
CA ALA A 633 11.06 29.76 -17.54
C ALA A 633 12.29 29.40 -18.37
N ASP A 634 12.88 28.25 -18.05
CA ASP A 634 13.94 27.63 -18.84
C ASP A 634 13.38 26.50 -19.74
N PHE A 635 12.21 25.97 -19.37
CA PHE A 635 11.45 24.95 -20.10
C PHE A 635 9.95 25.18 -19.94
N VAL A 636 9.20 25.15 -21.05
CA VAL A 636 7.75 25.29 -21.09
C VAL A 636 7.15 24.09 -21.79
N THR A 637 6.12 23.47 -21.21
CA THR A 637 5.36 22.39 -21.84
C THR A 637 3.89 22.73 -21.92
N GLY A 638 3.23 22.30 -23.00
CA GLY A 638 1.78 22.31 -23.03
C GLY A 638 1.18 21.25 -22.10
N SER A 639 -0.08 21.44 -21.75
CA SER A 639 -0.87 20.49 -20.97
C SER A 639 -2.29 20.42 -21.51
N ARG A 640 -2.66 19.26 -22.05
CA ARG A 640 -4.03 18.96 -22.50
C ARG A 640 -5.04 18.87 -21.35
N ARG A 641 -4.53 18.76 -20.11
CA ARG A 641 -5.35 18.73 -18.89
C ARG A 641 -5.71 20.13 -18.41
N LEU A 642 -4.84 21.11 -18.67
CA LEU A 642 -5.14 22.52 -18.41
C LEU A 642 -5.90 23.16 -19.58
N GLY A 643 -5.65 22.69 -20.81
CA GLY A 643 -6.33 23.11 -22.02
C GLY A 643 -7.44 22.15 -22.45
N ARG A 644 -7.46 21.82 -23.75
CA ARG A 644 -8.51 20.99 -24.38
C ARG A 644 -7.89 19.80 -25.10
N SER A 645 -8.63 18.70 -25.16
CA SER A 645 -8.20 17.50 -25.89
C SER A 645 -9.40 16.92 -26.63
N GLU A 646 -9.26 16.74 -27.95
CA GLU A 646 -10.34 16.26 -28.80
C GLU A 646 -10.41 14.73 -28.86
N THR A 647 -9.37 14.04 -28.39
CA THR A 647 -9.38 12.58 -28.24
C THR A 647 -10.39 12.09 -27.20
N THR A 648 -11.14 11.05 -27.56
CA THR A 648 -12.20 10.42 -26.76
C THR A 648 -11.73 9.21 -25.92
N ASP A 649 -10.45 8.83 -25.96
CA ASP A 649 -9.92 7.64 -25.27
C ASP A 649 -9.81 7.86 -23.74
N GLY A 650 -10.76 7.26 -23.00
CA GLY A 650 -10.83 7.35 -21.54
C GLY A 650 -9.65 6.72 -20.79
N LEU A 651 -9.00 5.70 -21.37
CA LEU A 651 -7.89 5.00 -20.74
C LEU A 651 -6.58 5.78 -20.88
N ARG A 652 -6.36 6.40 -22.05
CA ARG A 652 -5.25 7.37 -22.22
C ARG A 652 -5.43 8.57 -21.32
N LYS A 653 -6.66 9.09 -21.17
CA LYS A 653 -6.97 10.16 -20.21
C LYS A 653 -6.58 9.74 -18.80
N ALA A 654 -7.05 8.59 -18.30
CA ALA A 654 -6.69 8.09 -16.97
C ALA A 654 -5.17 7.93 -16.78
N GLY A 655 -4.46 7.42 -17.79
CA GLY A 655 -2.99 7.31 -17.78
C GLY A 655 -2.30 8.65 -17.55
N THR A 656 -2.71 9.71 -18.24
CA THR A 656 -2.17 11.07 -18.00
C THR A 656 -2.36 11.55 -16.57
N TYR A 657 -3.50 11.27 -15.91
CA TYR A 657 -3.70 11.65 -14.49
C TYR A 657 -2.74 10.89 -13.56
N VAL A 658 -2.61 9.57 -13.77
CA VAL A 658 -1.77 8.71 -12.94
C VAL A 658 -0.30 9.10 -13.07
N PHE A 659 0.21 9.26 -14.30
CA PHE A 659 1.61 9.61 -14.52
C PHE A 659 1.97 11.01 -14.04
N ALA A 660 1.08 11.99 -14.25
CA ALA A 660 1.23 13.33 -13.70
C ALA A 660 1.30 13.32 -12.16
N TRP A 661 0.44 12.54 -11.50
CA TRP A 661 0.47 12.37 -10.06
C TRP A 661 1.77 11.71 -9.57
N VAL A 662 2.23 10.64 -10.26
CA VAL A 662 3.48 9.96 -9.92
C VAL A 662 4.68 10.90 -10.04
N VAL A 663 4.84 11.59 -11.17
CA VAL A 663 5.96 12.53 -11.37
C VAL A 663 5.88 13.66 -10.33
N SER A 664 4.68 14.23 -10.11
CA SER A 664 4.50 15.29 -9.10
C SER A 664 4.88 14.84 -7.68
N ALA A 665 4.49 13.62 -7.30
CA ALA A 665 4.83 13.05 -6.00
C ALA A 665 6.33 12.79 -5.83
N LEU A 666 7.02 12.43 -6.93
CA LEU A 666 8.45 12.08 -6.92
C LEU A 666 9.38 13.29 -6.99
N THR A 667 9.03 14.31 -7.78
CA THR A 667 9.80 15.56 -7.95
C THR A 667 9.45 16.60 -6.89
N GLY A 668 8.20 16.58 -6.38
CA GLY A 668 7.68 17.60 -5.48
C GLY A 668 7.18 18.86 -6.19
N GLN A 669 7.16 18.86 -7.54
CA GLN A 669 6.64 19.93 -8.38
C GLN A 669 5.27 19.53 -8.93
N THR A 670 4.35 20.48 -9.09
CA THR A 670 3.03 20.17 -9.68
C THR A 670 3.16 20.06 -11.19
N VAL A 671 2.96 18.84 -11.71
CA VAL A 671 2.93 18.53 -13.14
C VAL A 671 1.55 17.98 -13.48
N THR A 672 0.93 18.48 -14.55
CA THR A 672 -0.40 18.10 -14.99
C THR A 672 -0.36 17.19 -16.21
N ASP A 673 0.60 17.33 -17.12
CA ASP A 673 0.80 16.40 -18.24
C ASP A 673 2.28 16.09 -18.47
N THR A 674 2.67 14.84 -18.28
CA THR A 674 4.07 14.40 -18.41
C THR A 674 4.45 13.95 -19.82
N SER A 675 3.48 13.91 -20.73
CA SER A 675 3.56 13.21 -22.01
C SER A 675 3.17 14.08 -23.21
N PHE A 676 2.88 15.35 -22.99
CA PHE A 676 2.60 16.31 -24.06
C PHE A 676 3.87 16.56 -24.88
N GLY A 677 3.82 16.46 -26.21
CA GLY A 677 5.00 16.58 -27.09
C GLY A 677 5.35 18.01 -27.49
N PHE A 678 4.39 18.94 -27.42
CA PHE A 678 4.61 20.35 -27.76
C PHE A 678 5.23 21.13 -26.61
N ARG A 679 6.52 21.47 -26.76
CA ARG A 679 7.39 21.99 -25.67
C ARG A 679 8.37 22.99 -26.22
N GLY A 680 8.62 24.07 -25.48
CA GLY A 680 9.68 25.02 -25.75
C GLY A 680 10.76 24.97 -24.67
N MET A 681 12.02 25.13 -25.04
CA MET A 681 13.12 25.20 -24.08
C MET A 681 14.28 26.03 -24.61
N LYS A 682 15.11 26.56 -23.71
CA LYS A 682 16.41 27.12 -24.09
C LYS A 682 17.30 26.00 -24.62
N VAL A 683 18.07 26.24 -25.67
CA VAL A 683 18.91 25.21 -26.32
C VAL A 683 19.90 24.58 -25.34
N GLU A 684 20.40 25.36 -24.37
CA GLU A 684 21.30 24.90 -23.32
C GLU A 684 20.67 23.85 -22.41
N VAL A 685 19.35 23.95 -22.17
CA VAL A 685 18.60 23.00 -21.34
C VAL A 685 18.46 21.68 -22.09
N ALA A 686 18.13 21.75 -23.38
CA ALA A 686 18.02 20.59 -24.26
C ALA A 686 19.34 19.79 -24.32
N ASN A 687 20.47 20.49 -24.32
CA ASN A 687 21.82 19.91 -24.41
C ASN A 687 22.48 19.60 -23.04
N THR A 688 21.84 19.92 -21.91
CA THR A 688 22.39 19.59 -20.58
C THR A 688 21.81 18.28 -20.02
N VAL A 689 20.55 17.96 -20.36
CA VAL A 689 19.86 16.79 -19.80
C VAL A 689 20.26 15.52 -20.54
N ARG A 690 20.76 14.52 -19.80
CA ARG A 690 21.11 13.20 -20.36
C ARG A 690 19.85 12.42 -20.73
N LEU A 691 19.73 12.06 -22.02
CA LEU A 691 18.60 11.32 -22.57
C LEU A 691 19.04 9.95 -23.10
N GLU A 692 18.52 8.87 -22.52
CA GLU A 692 18.88 7.47 -22.85
C GLU A 692 17.71 6.67 -23.43
N GLN A 693 16.48 7.20 -23.39
CA GLN A 693 15.28 6.46 -23.80
C GLN A 693 14.88 6.72 -25.25
N ASN A 694 14.75 5.65 -26.03
CA ASN A 694 14.32 5.73 -27.44
C ASN A 694 12.83 6.07 -27.61
N GLN A 695 11.96 5.65 -26.68
CA GLN A 695 10.49 5.77 -26.79
C GLN A 695 9.83 6.62 -25.68
N TYR A 696 10.51 6.85 -24.55
CA TYR A 696 9.96 7.56 -23.37
C TYR A 696 10.65 8.91 -23.10
N GLN A 697 11.31 9.46 -24.12
CA GLN A 697 12.14 10.68 -24.03
C GLN A 697 11.36 11.86 -23.44
N SER A 698 10.07 11.99 -23.76
CA SER A 698 9.26 13.13 -23.30
C SER A 698 9.16 13.16 -21.77
N SER A 699 9.02 12.00 -21.13
CA SER A 699 9.02 11.90 -19.67
C SER A 699 10.42 11.99 -19.06
N GLU A 700 11.42 11.43 -19.72
CA GLU A 700 12.82 11.49 -19.25
C GLU A 700 13.34 12.93 -19.25
N LEU A 701 13.07 13.69 -20.31
CA LEU A 701 13.46 15.09 -20.44
C LEU A 701 12.82 15.94 -19.34
N LEU A 702 11.49 15.85 -19.17
CA LEU A 702 10.80 16.62 -18.14
C LEU A 702 11.33 16.30 -16.74
N VAL A 703 11.51 15.01 -16.43
CA VAL A 703 12.06 14.55 -15.15
C VAL A 703 13.50 15.02 -14.95
N GLY A 704 14.33 14.97 -15.99
CA GLY A 704 15.70 15.44 -15.96
C GLY A 704 15.80 16.95 -15.75
N VAL A 705 14.98 17.74 -16.45
CA VAL A 705 14.88 19.20 -16.28
C VAL A 705 14.47 19.56 -14.85
N LEU A 706 13.46 18.87 -14.31
CA LEU A 706 13.01 19.07 -12.92
C LEU A 706 14.07 18.64 -11.90
N ALA A 707 14.81 17.56 -12.16
CA ALA A 707 15.89 17.09 -11.29
C ALA A 707 17.04 18.11 -11.21
N HIS A 708 17.40 18.74 -12.33
CA HIS A 708 18.44 19.78 -12.39
C HIS A 708 18.00 21.15 -11.85
N GLY A 709 16.75 21.28 -11.41
CA GLY A 709 16.21 22.50 -10.81
C GLY A 709 15.99 23.65 -11.79
N TYR A 710 15.75 23.36 -13.07
CA TYR A 710 15.34 24.36 -14.05
C TYR A 710 13.92 24.85 -13.78
N ARG A 711 13.60 26.08 -14.21
CA ARG A 711 12.24 26.64 -14.09
C ARG A 711 11.35 26.05 -15.16
N VAL A 712 10.34 25.29 -14.73
CA VAL A 712 9.37 24.62 -15.61
C VAL A 712 8.01 25.30 -15.49
N LEU A 713 7.41 25.67 -16.62
CA LEU A 713 6.03 26.16 -16.70
C LEU A 713 5.15 25.25 -17.57
N GLU A 714 3.91 25.05 -17.13
CA GLU A 714 2.88 24.39 -17.93
C GLU A 714 1.90 25.44 -18.48
N LYS A 715 1.57 25.34 -19.77
CA LYS A 715 0.55 26.20 -20.40
C LYS A 715 -0.65 25.37 -20.85
N PRO A 716 -1.90 25.87 -20.68
CA PRO A 716 -3.07 25.21 -21.24
C PRO A 716 -2.96 25.20 -22.77
N MET A 717 -3.01 24.02 -23.38
CA MET A 717 -2.84 23.84 -24.83
C MET A 717 -3.79 22.78 -25.38
N THR A 718 -3.99 22.82 -26.69
CA THR A 718 -4.96 21.99 -27.40
C THR A 718 -4.28 20.80 -28.07
N MET A 719 -4.87 19.60 -27.88
CA MET A 719 -4.48 18.40 -28.62
C MET A 719 -5.60 17.99 -29.58
N LEU A 720 -5.34 18.09 -30.88
CA LEU A 720 -6.26 17.77 -31.96
C LEU A 720 -6.32 16.25 -32.22
N GLU A 721 -7.36 15.80 -32.93
CA GLU A 721 -7.37 14.44 -33.48
C GLU A 721 -6.36 14.30 -34.62
N ARG A 722 -5.82 13.09 -34.80
CA ARG A 722 -4.83 12.81 -35.84
C ARG A 722 -5.50 12.88 -37.22
N SER A 723 -4.89 13.58 -38.17
CA SER A 723 -5.42 13.73 -39.54
C SER A 723 -5.31 12.43 -40.38
N ALA A 724 -4.28 11.60 -40.17
CA ALA A 724 -4.11 10.27 -40.79
C ALA A 724 -3.13 9.33 -40.03
N GLY A 725 -3.28 8.00 -40.18
CA GLY A 725 -2.34 6.97 -39.71
C GLY A 725 -2.73 6.18 -38.43
N GLU A 726 -2.11 5.02 -38.20
CA GLU A 726 -2.34 4.16 -37.02
C GLU A 726 -1.41 4.53 -35.84
N SER A 727 -1.92 4.46 -34.60
CA SER A 727 -1.14 4.76 -33.39
C SER A 727 -0.12 3.65 -33.08
N LYS A 728 1.17 3.96 -33.21
CA LYS A 728 2.29 3.03 -32.93
C LYS A 728 2.59 2.80 -31.42
N LYS A 729 1.76 3.33 -30.50
CA LYS A 729 1.94 3.21 -29.03
C LYS A 729 1.04 2.08 -28.47
N GLY A 730 1.63 0.91 -28.19
CA GLY A 730 0.93 -0.34 -27.87
C GLY A 730 0.15 -0.41 -26.53
N ASN A 731 -0.69 -1.45 -26.39
CA ASN A 731 -1.74 -1.63 -25.38
C ASN A 731 -1.29 -1.67 -23.89
N ASN A 732 -1.56 -0.56 -23.20
CA ASN A 732 -2.29 -0.33 -21.93
C ASN A 732 -1.89 -0.90 -20.55
N ILE A 733 -1.01 -1.90 -20.37
CA ILE A 733 -0.49 -2.21 -19.00
C ILE A 733 1.04 -2.28 -18.98
N LEU A 734 1.61 -2.97 -19.96
CA LEU A 734 3.06 -3.08 -20.12
C LEU A 734 3.70 -1.71 -20.39
N TYR A 735 3.00 -0.82 -21.09
CA TYR A 735 3.41 0.57 -21.32
C TYR A 735 3.53 1.35 -20.02
N GLY A 736 2.54 1.22 -19.11
CA GLY A 736 2.56 1.92 -17.83
C GLY A 736 3.67 1.45 -16.90
N TYR A 737 3.92 0.13 -16.84
CA TYR A 737 5.07 -0.41 -16.09
C TYR A 737 6.41 0.09 -16.63
N ARG A 738 6.60 0.06 -17.96
CA ARG A 738 7.84 0.56 -18.61
C ARG A 738 8.03 2.05 -18.36
N TYR A 739 6.96 2.84 -18.46
CA TYR A 739 6.97 4.26 -18.16
C TYR A 739 7.39 4.55 -16.72
N THR A 740 6.80 3.87 -15.72
CA THR A 740 7.18 4.03 -14.31
C THR A 740 8.64 3.63 -14.07
N LYS A 741 9.11 2.54 -14.70
CA LYS A 741 10.51 2.11 -14.62
C LYS A 741 11.47 3.19 -15.16
N VAL A 742 11.13 3.84 -16.27
CA VAL A 742 11.92 4.95 -16.85
C VAL A 742 11.98 6.12 -15.88
N VAL A 743 10.83 6.61 -15.40
CA VAL A 743 10.76 7.76 -14.48
C VAL A 743 11.61 7.51 -13.22
N LEU A 744 11.48 6.33 -12.62
CA LEU A 744 12.26 5.96 -11.44
C LEU A 744 13.75 5.79 -11.75
N GLY A 745 14.08 5.19 -12.90
CA GLY A 745 15.45 5.00 -13.37
C GLY A 745 16.17 6.33 -13.58
N THR A 746 15.55 7.27 -14.31
CA THR A 746 16.07 8.62 -14.53
C THR A 746 16.27 9.36 -13.20
N LEU A 747 15.25 9.41 -12.33
CA LEU A 747 15.38 10.09 -11.03
C LEU A 747 16.49 9.50 -10.15
N TRP A 748 16.67 8.19 -10.21
CA TRP A 748 17.73 7.52 -9.44
C TRP A 748 19.12 7.83 -10.01
N ARG A 749 19.25 7.84 -11.34
CA ARG A 749 20.49 8.23 -12.05
C ARG A 749 20.89 9.65 -11.69
N GLU A 750 19.99 10.62 -11.91
CA GLU A 750 20.26 12.04 -11.66
C GLU A 750 20.65 12.30 -10.19
N ARG A 751 19.92 11.74 -9.22
CA ARG A 751 20.25 11.89 -7.79
C ARG A 751 21.59 11.27 -7.40
N ARG A 752 21.99 10.19 -8.06
CA ARG A 752 23.28 9.53 -7.82
C ARG A 752 24.43 10.36 -8.38
N GLU A 753 24.24 10.98 -9.54
CA GLU A 753 25.22 11.89 -10.14
C GLU A 753 25.35 13.20 -9.34
N GLU A 754 24.24 13.78 -8.86
CA GLU A 754 24.27 14.90 -7.91
C GLU A 754 25.05 14.57 -6.64
N SER A 755 24.83 13.38 -6.07
CA SER A 755 25.55 12.93 -4.87
C SER A 755 27.05 12.76 -5.13
N ARG A 756 27.45 12.28 -6.33
CA ARG A 756 28.87 12.18 -6.73
C ARG A 756 29.49 13.56 -6.93
N ARG A 757 28.83 14.46 -7.68
CA ARG A 757 29.29 15.85 -7.89
C ARG A 757 29.39 16.63 -6.59
N ALA A 758 28.50 16.40 -5.63
CA ALA A 758 28.59 16.98 -4.29
C ALA A 758 29.79 16.44 -3.51
N GLN A 759 30.09 15.15 -3.62
CA GLN A 759 31.26 14.53 -3.00
C GLN A 759 32.56 15.05 -3.62
N ASP A 760 32.65 15.10 -4.95
CA ASP A 760 33.83 15.60 -5.67
C ASP A 760 34.12 17.08 -5.35
N ARG A 761 33.07 17.92 -5.20
CA ARG A 761 33.24 19.32 -4.74
C ARG A 761 33.75 19.45 -3.31
N VAL A 762 33.37 18.51 -2.43
CA VAL A 762 33.89 18.47 -1.06
C VAL A 762 35.37 18.06 -1.09
N ASP A 763 35.72 17.07 -1.90
CA ASP A 763 37.09 16.58 -2.03
C ASP A 763 38.04 17.61 -2.70
N ASP A 764 37.55 18.35 -3.69
CA ASP A 764 38.26 19.48 -4.32
C ASP A 764 38.47 20.66 -3.35
N ASN A 765 37.45 21.01 -2.55
CA ASN A 765 37.57 22.05 -1.53
C ASN A 765 38.52 21.64 -0.40
N VAL A 766 38.54 20.36 -0.02
CA VAL A 766 39.49 19.82 0.96
C VAL A 766 40.91 19.86 0.41
N SER A 767 41.08 19.50 -0.87
CA SER A 767 42.38 19.54 -1.56
C SER A 767 42.92 20.97 -1.72
N ALA A 768 42.06 21.94 -2.07
CA ALA A 768 42.40 23.36 -2.12
C ALA A 768 42.76 23.93 -0.73
N ALA A 769 42.05 23.51 0.32
CA ALA A 769 42.36 23.91 1.71
C ALA A 769 43.69 23.31 2.21
N THR A 770 44.02 22.08 1.82
CA THR A 770 45.33 21.47 2.16
C THR A 770 46.50 22.07 1.37
N ALA A 771 46.27 22.54 0.14
CA ALA A 771 47.28 23.24 -0.65
C ALA A 771 47.60 24.66 -0.12
N GLY A 772 46.61 25.35 0.47
CA GLY A 772 46.81 26.67 1.09
C GLY A 772 47.54 26.65 2.44
N SER A 773 47.67 25.49 3.09
CA SER A 773 48.26 25.34 4.44
C SER A 773 49.77 25.05 4.45
N THR A 774 50.42 24.88 3.29
CA THR A 774 51.84 24.50 3.21
C THR A 774 52.79 25.64 2.83
N GLY A 775 52.28 26.89 2.81
CA GLY A 775 53.03 28.08 2.35
C GLY A 775 53.54 29.04 3.42
N HIS A 776 53.57 28.67 4.71
CA HIS A 776 54.20 29.50 5.76
C HIS A 776 54.99 28.64 6.75
N HIS A 777 56.24 28.36 6.39
CA HIS A 777 57.35 28.22 7.32
C HIS A 777 58.63 28.78 6.69
#